data_AF-A0A7W0PSI8-F1
#
_entry.id   AF-A0A7W0PSI8-F1
#
_cell.length_a   1.000
_cell.length_b   1.000
_cell.length_c   1.000
_cell.angle_alpha   90.00
_cell.angle_beta   90.00
_cell.angle_gamma   90.00
#
_symmetry.space_group_name_H-M   'P 1'
#
loop_
_entity.id
_entity.type
_entity.pdbx_description
1 polymer ?
#
loop_
_entity_poly.entity_id
_entity_poly.type
_entity_poly.pdbx_seq_one_letter_code
_entity_poly.pdbx_strand_id
1 'polypeptide(L)'
;MLFALVLPLILILSVVVDVGNWWVHRKHLQTRDTALAYSGDPTRDPATKNLQVQQPGSVHVLLNSDRFWQPGDPMNGGARLDYTWDIDGDGAGGDPCSERSLDVKATDDNVPLLFGFIPFVADPKRRARIEVRQVVEQNGMLPWAVPEVEPAAVAALFVDENSGDVIARQRLVKGDDVNLPFLEWVTSGLDWTTTPPTDPFAQSRVDLRFENTGIVILVSKVEVLPDLSGTLTDLCTGDPLISCYAGDGNQDGLTFIRGWSDANGTPAAPVVRDVSVINKTCEDPSAPYFIRTGDCELGARAVIHFGDNPAFDPRTAVVALDAPGCNRRNGCEMTYRGPGAADETIWETRPTQNAKFADDFSGRSTFSINVTTEFPVGVTNKPPPFAGVAHPYVAEPADPPPNYSPPDVGGAGPVEYLKLTTVDPVPDANSRNTGDPPLASVIVTVGLRPPFQIESPLEPPVVLRVGSPSGSQNQAVDCDKSINFQTEIANGCKTTYRENYGDWDEDGDKEWSDLLCADYPNGAGLPPDTFFPSPVPDCVRVETGDKIGPFRQGIAQRLTQPSCAPNNWPEELADSPDFFTKYDLANDPRYVTLMVTDYGTFQGSGSSSAVPIKYFAGFYITGWDKTGTNPPCADNEPHPWYSPGYRKSLDNGDVWGHFINVVIFSSSGGGSGDLCNFDEVGTCIIGLVE
;
A
#
# COMPACT_ATOMS: atom_id res chain seq x y z
N MET A 1 -12.10 -2.52 -41.31
CA MET A 1 -10.87 -2.37 -40.51
C MET A 1 -11.09 -2.78 -39.05
N LEU A 2 -12.10 -2.23 -38.35
CA LEU A 2 -12.47 -2.66 -36.98
C LEU A 2 -12.76 -4.17 -36.86
N PHE A 3 -13.52 -4.73 -37.80
CA PHE A 3 -13.87 -6.17 -37.82
C PHE A 3 -12.66 -7.10 -38.02
N ALA A 4 -11.59 -6.62 -38.67
CA ALA A 4 -10.37 -7.40 -38.89
C ALA A 4 -9.42 -7.38 -37.67
N LEU A 5 -9.60 -6.43 -36.75
CA LEU A 5 -8.86 -6.34 -35.48
C LEU A 5 -9.61 -7.06 -34.34
N VAL A 6 -10.94 -7.05 -34.36
CA VAL A 6 -11.77 -7.66 -33.30
C VAL A 6 -11.80 -9.20 -33.39
N LEU A 7 -11.82 -9.77 -34.59
CA LEU A 7 -11.87 -11.23 -34.78
C LEU A 7 -10.65 -11.99 -34.19
N PRO A 8 -9.39 -11.57 -34.42
CA PRO A 8 -8.25 -12.22 -33.79
C PRO A 8 -8.24 -12.03 -32.26
N LEU A 9 -8.72 -10.89 -31.75
CA LEU A 9 -8.83 -10.65 -30.31
C LEU A 9 -9.84 -11.62 -29.65
N ILE A 10 -11.01 -11.82 -30.28
CA ILE A 10 -12.01 -12.78 -29.82
C ILE A 10 -11.47 -14.22 -29.87
N LEU A 11 -10.71 -14.59 -30.90
CA LEU A 11 -10.09 -15.92 -31.00
C LEU A 11 -9.00 -16.14 -29.94
N ILE A 12 -8.21 -15.12 -29.64
CA ILE A 12 -7.22 -15.18 -28.55
C ILE A 12 -7.94 -15.32 -27.21
N LEU A 13 -8.98 -14.51 -26.96
CA LEU A 13 -9.79 -14.60 -25.74
C LEU A 13 -10.47 -15.97 -25.61
N SER A 14 -11.01 -16.54 -26.68
CA SER A 14 -11.62 -17.88 -26.62
C SER A 14 -10.61 -18.97 -26.31
N VAL A 15 -9.39 -18.88 -26.87
CA VAL A 15 -8.32 -19.84 -26.55
C VAL A 15 -7.85 -19.67 -25.11
N VAL A 16 -7.72 -18.45 -24.60
CA VAL A 16 -7.37 -18.19 -23.20
C VAL A 16 -8.44 -18.77 -22.25
N VAL A 17 -9.71 -18.56 -22.57
CA VAL A 17 -10.84 -19.12 -21.80
C VAL A 17 -10.84 -20.66 -21.87
N ASP A 18 -10.66 -21.25 -23.05
CA ASP A 18 -10.63 -22.71 -23.22
C ASP A 18 -9.43 -23.35 -22.50
N VAL A 19 -8.25 -22.72 -22.56
CA VAL A 19 -7.05 -23.18 -21.85
C VAL A 19 -7.22 -23.04 -20.34
N GLY A 20 -7.81 -21.92 -19.88
CA GLY A 20 -8.16 -21.72 -18.48
C GLY A 20 -9.12 -22.80 -17.97
N ASN A 21 -10.23 -23.02 -18.69
CA ASN A 21 -11.21 -24.06 -18.37
C ASN A 21 -10.60 -25.46 -18.38
N TRP A 22 -9.73 -25.77 -19.35
CA TRP A 22 -9.03 -27.05 -19.41
C TRP A 22 -8.08 -27.25 -18.21
N TRP A 23 -7.40 -26.19 -17.78
CA TRP A 23 -6.50 -26.23 -16.63
C TRP A 23 -7.26 -26.45 -15.32
N VAL A 24 -8.33 -25.68 -15.12
CA VAL A 24 -9.27 -25.82 -13.99
C VAL A 24 -9.82 -27.25 -13.93
N HIS A 25 -10.32 -27.75 -15.06
CA HIS A 25 -10.79 -29.13 -15.21
C HIS A 25 -9.73 -30.18 -14.81
N ARG A 26 -8.49 -30.03 -15.29
CA ARG A 26 -7.40 -30.96 -14.96
C ARG A 26 -7.07 -30.95 -13.47
N LYS A 27 -7.16 -29.80 -12.80
CA LYS A 27 -6.91 -29.66 -11.36
C LYS A 27 -8.01 -30.30 -10.52
N HIS A 28 -9.28 -30.13 -10.89
CA HIS A 28 -10.39 -30.83 -10.22
C HIS A 28 -10.23 -32.34 -10.25
N LEU A 29 -9.85 -32.90 -11.41
CA LEU A 29 -9.58 -34.32 -11.53
C LEU A 29 -8.44 -34.78 -10.62
N GLN A 30 -7.36 -34.00 -10.53
CA GLN A 30 -6.22 -34.31 -9.64
C GLN A 30 -6.62 -34.32 -8.16
N THR A 31 -7.38 -33.32 -7.70
CA THR A 31 -7.85 -33.25 -6.30
C THR A 31 -8.77 -34.42 -5.98
N ARG A 32 -9.73 -34.71 -6.87
CA ARG A 32 -10.65 -35.84 -6.73
C ARG A 32 -9.91 -37.17 -6.65
N ASP A 33 -9.04 -37.44 -7.62
CA ASP A 33 -8.32 -38.72 -7.71
C ASP A 33 -7.38 -38.89 -6.50
N THR A 34 -6.74 -37.81 -6.03
CA THR A 34 -5.92 -37.84 -4.81
C THR A 34 -6.76 -38.13 -3.56
N ALA A 35 -7.92 -37.49 -3.42
CA ALA A 35 -8.82 -37.74 -2.29
C ALA A 35 -9.28 -39.21 -2.26
N LEU A 36 -9.64 -39.77 -3.43
CA LEU A 36 -10.00 -41.18 -3.54
C LEU A 36 -8.86 -42.12 -3.14
N ALA A 37 -7.62 -41.80 -3.54
CA ALA A 37 -6.43 -42.57 -3.16
C ALA A 37 -6.18 -42.62 -1.65
N TYR A 38 -6.69 -41.69 -0.86
CA TYR A 38 -6.59 -41.70 0.60
C TYR A 38 -7.88 -42.13 1.33
N SER A 39 -8.98 -42.29 0.61
CA SER A 39 -10.32 -42.47 1.20
C SER A 39 -10.67 -43.90 1.63
N GLY A 40 -9.95 -44.92 1.14
CA GLY A 40 -10.19 -46.32 1.48
C GLY A 40 -11.27 -47.04 0.67
N ASP A 41 -11.75 -46.46 -0.44
CA ASP A 41 -12.70 -47.10 -1.38
C ASP A 41 -11.96 -47.79 -2.53
N PRO A 42 -11.72 -49.13 -2.47
CA PRO A 42 -11.00 -49.87 -3.51
C PRO A 42 -11.80 -50.02 -4.81
N THR A 43 -13.08 -49.69 -4.81
CA THR A 43 -13.96 -49.78 -5.99
C THR A 43 -13.77 -48.58 -6.89
N ARG A 44 -13.55 -47.40 -6.27
CA ARG A 44 -13.27 -46.14 -6.97
C ARG A 44 -11.78 -45.94 -7.23
N ASP A 45 -10.91 -46.36 -6.30
CA ASP A 45 -9.47 -46.38 -6.53
C ASP A 45 -8.84 -47.70 -6.01
N PRO A 46 -8.49 -48.65 -6.91
CA PRO A 46 -7.87 -49.91 -6.51
C PRO A 46 -6.48 -49.74 -5.89
N ALA A 47 -5.86 -48.55 -5.98
CA ALA A 47 -4.59 -48.20 -5.36
C ALA A 47 -4.76 -47.39 -4.05
N THR A 48 -5.96 -47.39 -3.47
CA THR A 48 -6.24 -46.67 -2.22
C THR A 48 -5.29 -47.08 -1.08
N LYS A 49 -4.79 -46.09 -0.35
CA LYS A 49 -3.75 -46.24 0.69
C LYS A 49 -4.33 -46.52 2.07
N ASN A 50 -5.56 -46.09 2.33
CA ASN A 50 -6.22 -46.31 3.61
C ASN A 50 -6.90 -47.69 3.63
N LEU A 51 -6.13 -48.72 3.98
CA LEU A 51 -6.61 -50.10 4.05
C LEU A 51 -7.13 -50.50 5.43
N GLN A 52 -7.33 -49.56 6.36
CA GLN A 52 -7.82 -49.84 7.72
C GLN A 52 -9.34 -50.15 7.76
N VAL A 53 -9.86 -50.75 6.69
CA VAL A 53 -11.27 -51.11 6.52
C VAL A 53 -11.44 -52.60 6.78
N GLN A 54 -12.49 -53.00 7.51
CA GLN A 54 -12.68 -54.41 7.89
C GLN A 54 -12.92 -55.31 6.68
N GLN A 55 -13.54 -54.80 5.62
CA GLN A 55 -13.81 -55.52 4.38
C GLN A 55 -13.49 -54.61 3.17
N PRO A 56 -12.37 -54.85 2.47
CA PRO A 56 -12.05 -54.11 1.24
C PRO A 56 -13.16 -54.36 0.20
N GLY A 57 -13.96 -53.33 -0.10
CA GLY A 57 -15.07 -53.39 -1.06
C GLY A 57 -16.46 -53.07 -0.50
N SER A 58 -16.60 -52.92 0.82
CA SER A 58 -17.83 -52.41 1.45
C SER A 58 -17.82 -50.89 1.69
N VAL A 59 -16.65 -50.27 1.61
CA VAL A 59 -16.51 -48.83 1.84
C VAL A 59 -16.80 -48.07 0.55
N HIS A 60 -17.79 -47.18 0.63
CA HIS A 60 -18.22 -46.31 -0.44
C HIS A 60 -17.98 -44.85 -0.06
N VAL A 61 -17.23 -44.14 -0.91
CA VAL A 61 -16.86 -42.74 -0.68
C VAL A 61 -17.51 -41.83 -1.70
N LEU A 62 -18.17 -40.79 -1.20
CA LEU A 62 -18.70 -39.68 -1.99
C LEU A 62 -17.96 -38.39 -1.63
N LEU A 63 -17.62 -37.59 -2.63
CA LEU A 63 -16.89 -36.33 -2.48
C LEU A 63 -17.82 -35.16 -2.79
N ASN A 64 -17.81 -34.13 -1.95
CA ASN A 64 -18.70 -32.96 -1.98
C ASN A 64 -20.21 -33.25 -2.10
N SER A 65 -20.62 -34.50 -1.99
CA SER A 65 -22.02 -34.95 -2.03
C SER A 65 -22.84 -34.35 -0.90
N ASP A 66 -24.12 -34.05 -1.13
CA ASP A 66 -25.07 -33.62 -0.10
C ASP A 66 -25.50 -34.75 0.85
N ARG A 67 -25.39 -36.01 0.39
CA ARG A 67 -25.79 -37.22 1.12
C ARG A 67 -24.68 -38.27 1.21
N PHE A 68 -24.84 -39.20 2.14
CA PHE A 68 -24.07 -40.45 2.20
C PHE A 68 -24.56 -41.44 1.14
N TRP A 69 -23.68 -42.36 0.75
CA TRP A 69 -24.04 -43.50 -0.12
C TRP A 69 -25.14 -44.36 0.52
N GLN A 70 -26.03 -44.89 -0.31
CA GLN A 70 -27.13 -45.76 0.12
C GLN A 70 -27.24 -47.00 -0.78
N PRO A 71 -27.77 -48.12 -0.26
CA PRO A 71 -28.05 -49.30 -1.06
C PRO A 71 -28.93 -48.98 -2.27
N GLY A 72 -28.39 -49.21 -3.48
CA GLY A 72 -29.03 -48.86 -4.76
C GLY A 72 -28.33 -47.72 -5.51
N ASP A 73 -27.43 -46.99 -4.84
CA ASP A 73 -26.54 -46.04 -5.50
C ASP A 73 -25.45 -46.76 -6.31
N PRO A 74 -24.93 -46.15 -7.39
CA PRO A 74 -23.82 -46.73 -8.15
C PRO A 74 -22.59 -46.94 -7.26
N MET A 75 -22.03 -48.15 -7.29
CA MET A 75 -20.82 -48.53 -6.51
C MET A 75 -19.61 -47.63 -6.82
N ASN A 76 -19.56 -47.03 -8.01
CA ASN A 76 -18.46 -46.16 -8.45
C ASN A 76 -18.69 -44.67 -8.08
N GLY A 77 -19.74 -44.36 -7.30
CA GLY A 77 -20.07 -42.98 -6.93
C GLY A 77 -20.32 -42.06 -8.13
N GLY A 78 -21.03 -42.56 -9.15
CA GLY A 78 -21.13 -41.93 -10.49
C GLY A 78 -21.46 -40.43 -10.49
N ALA A 79 -21.28 -39.75 -11.63
CA ALA A 79 -21.30 -38.28 -11.84
C ALA A 79 -22.49 -37.47 -11.28
N ARG A 80 -23.49 -38.11 -10.66
CA ARG A 80 -24.62 -37.48 -9.96
C ARG A 80 -24.51 -37.51 -8.43
N LEU A 81 -23.46 -38.12 -7.87
CA LEU A 81 -23.26 -38.26 -6.43
C LEU A 81 -21.86 -37.82 -5.98
N ASP A 82 -21.00 -37.42 -6.91
CA ASP A 82 -19.72 -36.79 -6.66
C ASP A 82 -19.82 -35.38 -7.23
N TYR A 83 -19.96 -34.38 -6.35
CA TYR A 83 -20.14 -32.98 -6.75
C TYR A 83 -18.81 -32.22 -6.78
N THR A 84 -17.66 -32.91 -6.81
CA THR A 84 -16.37 -32.25 -7.08
C THR A 84 -16.27 -31.65 -8.47
N TRP A 85 -17.29 -31.90 -9.31
CA TRP A 85 -17.50 -31.29 -10.60
C TRP A 85 -18.99 -31.13 -10.86
N ASP A 86 -19.49 -29.92 -10.61
CA ASP A 86 -20.81 -29.47 -11.07
C ASP A 86 -20.62 -28.52 -12.26
N ILE A 87 -21.01 -28.95 -13.45
CA ILE A 87 -20.81 -28.17 -14.69
C ILE A 87 -21.96 -27.16 -14.91
N ASP A 88 -23.08 -27.37 -14.21
CA ASP A 88 -24.35 -26.67 -14.35
C ASP A 88 -24.73 -25.85 -13.10
N GLY A 89 -24.02 -26.04 -11.98
CA GLY A 89 -24.21 -25.30 -10.73
C GLY A 89 -25.54 -25.57 -10.04
N ASP A 90 -26.19 -26.71 -10.34
CA ASP A 90 -27.52 -27.07 -9.84
C ASP A 90 -27.50 -28.07 -8.67
N GLY A 91 -26.32 -28.59 -8.32
CA GLY A 91 -26.07 -29.48 -7.19
C GLY A 91 -25.81 -28.72 -5.88
N ALA A 92 -26.21 -29.30 -4.76
CA ALA A 92 -26.01 -28.73 -3.41
C ALA A 92 -24.55 -28.85 -2.89
N GLY A 93 -23.57 -28.95 -3.79
CA GLY A 93 -22.14 -28.97 -3.47
C GLY A 93 -21.34 -28.49 -4.67
N GLY A 94 -20.56 -27.43 -4.52
CA GLY A 94 -19.72 -26.89 -5.59
C GLY A 94 -18.35 -27.58 -5.70
N ASP A 95 -17.58 -27.15 -6.70
CA ASP A 95 -16.22 -27.63 -6.89
C ASP A 95 -15.28 -27.16 -5.76
N PRO A 96 -14.24 -27.94 -5.41
CA PRO A 96 -13.37 -27.60 -4.27
C PRO A 96 -12.60 -26.28 -4.37
N CYS A 97 -12.39 -25.74 -5.57
CA CYS A 97 -11.66 -24.48 -5.75
C CYS A 97 -12.58 -23.28 -5.48
N SER A 98 -13.82 -23.33 -5.96
CA SER A 98 -14.84 -22.30 -5.69
C SER A 98 -15.33 -22.36 -4.25
N GLU A 99 -15.60 -23.57 -3.73
CA GLU A 99 -16.11 -23.79 -2.37
C GLU A 99 -15.02 -23.71 -1.28
N ARG A 100 -13.75 -23.63 -1.69
CA ARG A 100 -12.56 -23.61 -0.81
C ARG A 100 -12.59 -24.73 0.23
N SER A 101 -13.26 -25.84 -0.09
CA SER A 101 -13.53 -26.93 0.83
C SER A 101 -13.69 -28.25 0.08
N LEU A 102 -13.33 -29.33 0.75
CA LEU A 102 -13.52 -30.69 0.26
C LEU A 102 -14.16 -31.52 1.37
N ASP A 103 -15.34 -32.04 1.09
CA ASP A 103 -16.10 -32.90 1.98
C ASP A 103 -16.01 -34.36 1.51
N VAL A 104 -15.58 -35.24 2.41
CA VAL A 104 -15.45 -36.67 2.17
C VAL A 104 -16.45 -37.40 3.05
N LYS A 105 -17.45 -38.03 2.43
CA LYS A 105 -18.47 -38.82 3.11
C LYS A 105 -18.25 -40.30 2.81
N ALA A 106 -17.84 -41.07 3.82
CA ALA A 106 -17.62 -42.51 3.74
C ALA A 106 -18.76 -43.28 4.42
N THR A 107 -19.17 -44.37 3.77
CA THR A 107 -20.14 -45.35 4.30
C THR A 107 -19.51 -46.73 4.22
N ASP A 108 -19.38 -47.43 5.34
CA ASP A 108 -19.03 -48.85 5.34
C ASP A 108 -20.34 -49.64 5.29
N ASP A 109 -20.66 -50.20 4.11
CA ASP A 109 -21.88 -50.96 3.89
C ASP A 109 -21.76 -52.37 4.48
N ASN A 110 -22.84 -52.89 5.03
CA ASN A 110 -22.91 -54.29 5.38
C ASN A 110 -21.91 -54.80 6.43
N VAL A 111 -21.55 -53.96 7.42
CA VAL A 111 -20.60 -54.34 8.47
C VAL A 111 -21.18 -55.46 9.35
N PRO A 112 -20.52 -56.62 9.46
CA PRO A 112 -20.99 -57.70 10.32
C PRO A 112 -20.86 -57.28 11.79
N LEU A 113 -21.97 -57.31 12.53
CA LEU A 113 -21.92 -57.09 13.98
C LEU A 113 -21.10 -58.21 14.64
N LEU A 114 -20.29 -57.83 15.65
CA LEU A 114 -19.41 -58.73 16.44
C LEU A 114 -20.15 -59.93 17.08
N PHE A 115 -21.49 -59.90 17.09
CA PHE A 115 -22.36 -60.94 17.58
C PHE A 115 -23.36 -61.36 16.49
N GLY A 116 -23.02 -62.39 15.70
CA GLY A 116 -23.75 -62.86 14.51
C GLY A 116 -25.14 -63.48 14.73
N PHE A 117 -25.83 -63.15 15.82
CA PHE A 117 -27.20 -63.61 16.12
C PHE A 117 -28.26 -62.50 16.05
N ILE A 118 -27.86 -61.25 15.78
CA ILE A 118 -28.78 -60.12 15.62
C ILE A 118 -28.97 -59.83 14.12
N PRO A 119 -30.21 -59.90 13.57
CA PRO A 119 -30.50 -59.68 12.16
C PRO A 119 -30.56 -58.17 11.81
N PHE A 120 -29.61 -57.40 12.32
CA PHE A 120 -29.43 -56.00 11.96
C PHE A 120 -28.03 -55.82 11.41
N VAL A 121 -27.96 -55.16 10.26
CA VAL A 121 -26.73 -54.75 9.60
C VAL A 121 -26.58 -53.26 9.86
N ALA A 122 -25.39 -52.82 10.25
CA ALA A 122 -25.12 -51.42 10.52
C ALA A 122 -24.28 -50.85 9.37
N ASP A 123 -24.66 -49.66 8.91
CA ASP A 123 -23.91 -48.90 7.91
C ASP A 123 -23.27 -47.70 8.60
N PRO A 124 -22.12 -47.85 9.29
CA PRO A 124 -21.47 -46.73 9.94
C PRO A 124 -21.04 -45.69 8.90
N LYS A 125 -21.40 -44.44 9.19
CA LYS A 125 -21.15 -43.28 8.35
C LYS A 125 -20.15 -42.35 9.01
N ARG A 126 -19.23 -41.82 8.22
CA ARG A 126 -18.20 -40.86 8.65
C ARG A 126 -18.06 -39.75 7.62
N ARG A 127 -17.95 -38.53 8.12
CA ARG A 127 -17.70 -37.33 7.33
C ARG A 127 -16.37 -36.74 7.77
N ALA A 128 -15.60 -36.24 6.83
CA ALA A 128 -14.45 -35.39 7.09
C ALA A 128 -14.49 -34.25 6.09
N ARG A 129 -14.54 -33.00 6.57
CA ARG A 129 -14.46 -31.82 5.73
C ARG A 129 -13.12 -31.13 5.97
N ILE A 130 -12.45 -30.74 4.90
CA ILE A 130 -11.36 -29.78 4.97
C ILE A 130 -11.83 -28.45 4.38
N GLU A 131 -11.39 -27.35 4.99
CA GLU A 131 -11.64 -25.99 4.54
C GLU A 131 -10.31 -25.25 4.46
N VAL A 132 -10.16 -24.39 3.45
CA VAL A 132 -9.05 -23.45 3.36
C VAL A 132 -9.50 -22.16 4.02
N ARG A 133 -8.92 -21.86 5.18
CA ARG A 133 -9.27 -20.73 6.05
C ARG A 133 -8.18 -19.67 6.05
N GLN A 134 -8.52 -18.44 6.40
CA GLN A 134 -7.52 -17.39 6.59
C GLN A 134 -6.70 -17.67 7.85
N VAL A 135 -5.39 -17.45 7.80
CA VAL A 135 -4.51 -17.62 8.98
C VAL A 135 -4.72 -16.48 9.95
N VAL A 136 -4.99 -16.81 11.22
CA VAL A 136 -5.15 -15.84 12.32
C VAL A 136 -4.13 -16.02 13.42
N GLU A 137 -3.46 -17.18 13.49
CA GLU A 137 -2.32 -17.40 14.38
C GLU A 137 -1.20 -18.10 13.60
N GLN A 138 0.04 -17.65 13.76
CA GLN A 138 1.18 -18.23 13.04
C GLN A 138 2.50 -18.12 13.80
N ASN A 139 3.38 -19.10 13.58
CA ASN A 139 4.82 -19.02 13.85
C ASN A 139 5.64 -19.18 12.55
N GLY A 140 6.96 -19.03 12.64
CA GLY A 140 7.89 -19.15 11.51
C GLY A 140 8.02 -17.91 10.63
N MET A 141 7.31 -16.82 10.97
CA MET A 141 7.45 -15.51 10.34
C MET A 141 8.85 -14.94 10.56
N LEU A 142 9.31 -14.08 9.66
CA LEU A 142 10.53 -13.32 9.90
C LEU A 142 10.28 -12.23 10.96
N PRO A 143 11.29 -11.88 11.78
CA PRO A 143 11.25 -10.80 12.77
C PRO A 143 11.26 -9.41 12.11
N TRP A 144 10.48 -9.22 11.05
CA TRP A 144 10.41 -7.99 10.29
C TRP A 144 8.96 -7.76 9.87
N ALA A 145 8.43 -6.62 10.30
CA ALA A 145 7.08 -6.21 10.00
C ALA A 145 7.05 -5.23 8.82
N VAL A 146 6.01 -5.31 7.99
CA VAL A 146 5.86 -4.41 6.84
C VAL A 146 4.65 -3.50 7.09
N PRO A 147 4.85 -2.17 7.13
CA PRO A 147 3.74 -1.22 7.24
C PRO A 147 2.93 -1.15 5.94
N GLU A 148 1.62 -1.32 6.04
CA GLU A 148 0.67 -1.20 4.92
C GLU A 148 -0.19 0.06 5.06
N VAL A 149 -0.46 0.73 3.94
CA VAL A 149 -1.36 1.88 3.87
C VAL A 149 -2.75 1.42 3.45
N GLU A 150 -3.67 1.32 4.41
CA GLU A 150 -5.09 1.06 4.12
C GLU A 150 -5.98 1.98 4.99
N PRO A 151 -6.26 3.20 4.53
CA PRO A 151 -6.98 4.17 5.33
C PRO A 151 -8.50 3.95 5.27
N ALA A 152 -9.16 4.11 6.42
CA ALA A 152 -10.62 4.14 6.51
C ALA A 152 -11.22 5.45 5.96
N ALA A 153 -10.52 6.57 6.17
CA ALA A 153 -10.94 7.87 5.64
C ALA A 153 -9.77 8.82 5.40
N VAL A 154 -9.96 9.77 4.48
CA VAL A 154 -8.99 10.81 4.16
C VAL A 154 -9.67 12.18 4.14
N ALA A 155 -9.00 13.19 4.68
CA ALA A 155 -9.45 14.57 4.68
C ALA A 155 -8.32 15.55 4.35
N ALA A 156 -8.68 16.68 3.76
CA ALA A 156 -7.79 17.82 3.54
C ALA A 156 -8.10 18.92 4.57
N LEU A 157 -7.07 19.36 5.29
CA LEU A 157 -7.13 20.46 6.25
C LEU A 157 -6.44 21.68 5.63
N PHE A 158 -7.14 22.80 5.55
CA PHE A 158 -6.61 24.07 5.07
C PHE A 158 -6.13 24.87 6.28
N VAL A 159 -4.85 25.21 6.31
CA VAL A 159 -4.16 25.81 7.47
C VAL A 159 -3.57 27.15 7.08
N ASP A 160 -3.73 28.19 7.92
CA ASP A 160 -2.95 29.42 7.78
C ASP A 160 -1.50 29.14 8.18
N GLU A 161 -0.55 29.13 7.24
CA GLU A 161 0.86 28.86 7.54
C GLU A 161 1.50 29.94 8.43
N ASN A 162 0.84 31.08 8.64
CA ASN A 162 1.33 32.13 9.54
C ASN A 162 0.96 31.88 11.01
N SER A 163 -0.21 31.28 11.27
CA SER A 163 -0.73 31.08 12.63
C SER A 163 -0.82 29.62 13.05
N GLY A 164 -0.94 28.70 12.09
CA GLY A 164 -1.25 27.29 12.29
C GLY A 164 -2.75 27.00 12.47
N ASP A 165 -3.62 27.99 12.27
CA ASP A 165 -5.07 27.82 12.44
C ASP A 165 -5.69 27.01 11.30
N VAL A 166 -6.56 26.06 11.62
CA VAL A 166 -7.35 25.31 10.62
C VAL A 166 -8.52 26.19 10.14
N ILE A 167 -8.40 26.68 8.91
CA ILE A 167 -9.35 27.59 8.27
C ILE A 167 -10.56 26.84 7.70
N ALA A 168 -10.30 25.73 7.01
CA ALA A 168 -11.31 24.95 6.32
C ALA A 168 -10.94 23.46 6.32
N ARG A 169 -11.93 22.61 6.03
CA ARG A 169 -11.84 21.15 6.08
C ARG A 169 -12.64 20.57 4.93
N GLN A 170 -12.10 19.56 4.28
CA GLN A 170 -12.80 18.82 3.23
C GLN A 170 -12.61 17.33 3.45
N ARG A 171 -13.72 16.59 3.54
CA ARG A 171 -13.67 15.13 3.51
C ARG A 171 -13.53 14.65 2.06
N LEU A 172 -12.62 13.70 1.87
CA LEU A 172 -12.38 13.08 0.56
C LEU A 172 -13.08 11.73 0.50
N VAL A 173 -13.50 11.35 -0.70
CA VAL A 173 -14.06 10.03 -1.01
C VAL A 173 -13.07 9.24 -1.84
N LYS A 174 -13.01 7.94 -1.58
CA LYS A 174 -12.19 7.01 -2.35
C LYS A 174 -12.66 7.03 -3.81
N GLY A 175 -11.71 7.15 -4.73
CA GLY A 175 -11.96 7.02 -6.17
C GLY A 175 -12.03 5.55 -6.59
N ASP A 176 -12.70 5.29 -7.70
CA ASP A 176 -12.94 3.93 -8.22
C ASP A 176 -11.98 3.54 -9.37
N ASP A 177 -11.02 4.39 -9.75
CA ASP A 177 -10.11 4.10 -10.86
C ASP A 177 -8.96 3.18 -10.43
N VAL A 178 -9.14 1.89 -10.70
CA VAL A 178 -8.16 0.84 -10.43
C VAL A 178 -6.90 0.88 -11.31
N ASN A 179 -6.86 1.73 -12.34
CA ASN A 179 -5.70 1.82 -13.25
C ASN A 179 -4.69 2.88 -12.81
N LEU A 180 -4.98 3.62 -11.75
CA LEU A 180 -4.05 4.59 -11.19
C LEU A 180 -2.96 3.86 -10.39
N PRO A 181 -1.70 4.33 -10.44
CA PRO A 181 -0.61 3.74 -9.65
C PRO A 181 -0.72 4.08 -8.14
N PHE A 182 -1.83 4.67 -7.72
CA PHE A 182 -2.11 5.11 -6.36
C PHE A 182 -3.60 4.96 -6.04
N LEU A 183 -3.92 4.84 -4.77
CA LEU A 183 -5.28 4.86 -4.26
C LEU A 183 -5.80 6.31 -4.21
N GLU A 184 -6.68 6.65 -5.15
CA GLU A 184 -7.22 8.01 -5.28
C GLU A 184 -8.24 8.33 -4.18
N TRP A 185 -8.17 9.56 -3.67
CA TRP A 185 -9.13 10.20 -2.78
C TRP A 185 -9.40 11.62 -3.27
N VAL A 186 -10.66 11.97 -3.51
CA VAL A 186 -11.04 13.25 -4.12
C VAL A 186 -12.13 13.96 -3.32
N THR A 187 -12.19 15.29 -3.38
CA THR A 187 -13.26 16.06 -2.74
C THR A 187 -14.65 15.53 -3.10
N SER A 188 -15.45 15.26 -2.07
CA SER A 188 -16.79 14.65 -2.06
C SER A 188 -17.92 15.44 -2.74
N GLY A 189 -17.62 16.25 -3.75
CA GLY A 189 -18.49 17.36 -4.19
C GLY A 189 -19.33 17.17 -5.45
N LEU A 190 -19.42 15.98 -6.07
CA LEU A 190 -20.13 15.82 -7.36
C LEU A 190 -21.06 14.61 -7.50
N ASP A 191 -21.05 13.64 -6.59
CA ASP A 191 -21.99 12.51 -6.61
C ASP A 191 -22.73 12.36 -5.27
N TRP A 192 -24.06 12.43 -5.32
CA TRP A 192 -24.96 12.47 -4.16
C TRP A 192 -25.23 11.06 -3.59
N THR A 193 -24.77 9.98 -4.23
CA THR A 193 -25.17 8.62 -3.86
C THR A 193 -24.37 7.98 -2.73
N THR A 194 -23.22 8.55 -2.33
CA THR A 194 -22.30 7.92 -1.34
C THR A 194 -22.03 8.77 -0.08
N THR A 195 -22.32 10.07 -0.08
CA THR A 195 -22.18 10.91 1.13
C THR A 195 -23.51 11.12 1.85
N PRO A 196 -23.57 10.99 3.19
CA PRO A 196 -24.74 11.38 3.97
C PRO A 196 -25.09 12.85 3.70
N PRO A 197 -26.36 13.20 3.40
CA PRO A 197 -26.78 14.58 3.10
C PRO A 197 -26.59 15.59 4.26
N THR A 198 -26.02 15.16 5.39
CA THR A 198 -25.81 15.93 6.61
C THR A 198 -24.34 16.09 7.00
N ASP A 199 -23.38 15.62 6.20
CA ASP A 199 -21.96 15.81 6.51
C ASP A 199 -21.55 17.28 6.33
N PRO A 200 -21.17 18.01 7.41
CA PRO A 200 -20.80 19.41 7.32
C PRO A 200 -19.46 19.64 6.57
N PHE A 201 -18.67 18.58 6.33
CA PHE A 201 -17.36 18.66 5.68
C PHE A 201 -17.35 18.16 4.24
N ALA A 202 -18.50 17.74 3.70
CA ALA A 202 -18.69 17.40 2.28
C ALA A 202 -18.86 18.67 1.41
N GLN A 203 -17.96 19.64 1.55
CA GLN A 203 -18.06 20.94 0.88
C GLN A 203 -17.00 21.08 -0.23
N SER A 204 -17.43 21.37 -1.46
CA SER A 204 -16.53 21.68 -2.58
C SER A 204 -16.00 23.12 -2.57
N ARG A 205 -16.57 23.99 -1.72
CA ARG A 205 -16.13 25.39 -1.56
C ARG A 205 -15.61 25.65 -0.15
N VAL A 206 -14.49 26.33 -0.05
CA VAL A 206 -13.79 26.64 1.21
C VAL A 206 -13.48 28.13 1.31
N ASP A 207 -13.51 28.67 2.54
CA ASP A 207 -13.20 30.07 2.84
C ASP A 207 -11.67 30.29 2.82
N LEU A 208 -11.15 30.94 1.78
CA LEU A 208 -9.71 31.18 1.57
C LEU A 208 -9.35 32.67 1.70
N ARG A 209 -9.67 33.27 2.84
CA ARG A 209 -9.38 34.69 3.11
C ARG A 209 -7.93 35.01 3.51
N PHE A 210 -7.06 34.01 3.63
CA PHE A 210 -5.70 34.16 4.17
C PHE A 210 -4.65 34.16 3.05
N GLU A 211 -3.53 34.86 3.28
CA GLU A 211 -2.46 35.01 2.30
C GLU A 211 -1.64 33.73 2.10
N ASN A 212 -1.40 32.98 3.18
CA ASN A 212 -0.57 31.77 3.15
C ASN A 212 -1.40 30.57 3.61
N THR A 213 -2.02 29.85 2.69
CA THR A 213 -2.81 28.66 3.04
C THR A 213 -2.08 27.38 2.64
N GLY A 214 -1.67 26.60 3.62
CA GLY A 214 -1.12 25.25 3.45
C GLY A 214 -2.22 24.20 3.49
N ILE A 215 -2.00 23.08 2.79
CA ILE A 215 -2.91 21.92 2.85
C ILE A 215 -2.19 20.76 3.53
N VAL A 216 -2.77 20.29 4.63
CA VAL A 216 -2.34 19.10 5.39
C VAL A 216 -3.30 17.96 5.08
N ILE A 217 -2.77 16.77 4.80
CA ILE A 217 -3.56 15.58 4.52
C ILE A 217 -3.71 14.78 5.81
N LEU A 218 -4.94 14.63 6.27
CA LEU A 218 -5.31 13.81 7.41
C LEU A 218 -5.77 12.45 6.91
N VAL A 219 -5.24 11.39 7.51
CA VAL A 219 -5.60 10.00 7.25
C VAL A 219 -6.08 9.38 8.55
N SER A 220 -7.29 8.83 8.53
CA SER A 220 -7.85 8.02 9.61
C SER A 220 -7.68 6.54 9.30
N LYS A 221 -7.20 5.79 10.29
CA LYS A 221 -6.86 4.38 10.16
C LYS A 221 -8.08 3.47 10.25
N VAL A 222 -9.06 3.82 11.11
CA VAL A 222 -10.22 2.96 11.41
C VAL A 222 -11.54 3.69 11.32
N GLU A 223 -11.58 4.97 11.69
CA GLU A 223 -12.83 5.72 11.65
C GLU A 223 -13.13 6.16 10.21
N VAL A 224 -14.23 5.67 9.64
CA VAL A 224 -14.71 6.04 8.30
C VAL A 224 -15.22 7.49 8.26
N LEU A 225 -15.62 8.05 9.42
CA LEU A 225 -16.11 9.42 9.55
C LEU A 225 -15.47 10.12 10.77
N PRO A 226 -14.15 10.37 10.75
CA PRO A 226 -13.45 10.96 11.89
C PRO A 226 -13.99 12.36 12.20
N ASP A 227 -14.01 12.74 13.48
CA ASP A 227 -14.30 14.12 13.86
C ASP A 227 -13.16 15.04 13.41
N LEU A 228 -13.47 15.98 12.54
CA LEU A 228 -12.51 16.96 12.05
C LEU A 228 -12.55 18.26 12.85
N SER A 229 -13.28 18.32 13.98
CA SER A 229 -13.35 19.50 14.84
C SER A 229 -12.08 19.69 15.68
N GLY A 230 -11.79 20.94 16.11
CA GLY A 230 -10.61 21.26 16.93
C GLY A 230 -9.47 21.95 16.18
N THR A 231 -8.33 22.08 16.86
CA THR A 231 -7.10 22.68 16.32
C THR A 231 -6.29 21.68 15.52
N LEU A 232 -5.32 22.15 14.72
CA LEU A 232 -4.43 21.26 13.95
C LEU A 232 -3.68 20.29 14.87
N THR A 233 -3.18 20.78 16.01
CA THR A 233 -2.49 19.94 17.00
C THR A 233 -3.42 18.88 17.59
N ASP A 234 -4.66 19.24 17.94
CA ASP A 234 -5.61 18.28 18.50
C ASP A 234 -5.92 17.16 17.50
N LEU A 235 -6.11 17.49 16.22
CA LEU A 235 -6.37 16.52 15.16
C LEU A 235 -5.17 15.63 14.86
N CYS A 236 -3.98 16.21 14.80
CA CYS A 236 -2.77 15.50 14.35
C CYS A 236 -2.00 14.80 15.47
N THR A 237 -2.33 15.07 16.74
CA THR A 237 -1.63 14.46 17.90
C THR A 237 -2.56 13.95 18.99
N GLY A 238 -3.85 14.32 18.97
CA GLY A 238 -4.81 13.95 20.00
C GLY A 238 -5.34 12.52 19.87
N ASP A 239 -5.29 11.94 18.66
CA ASP A 239 -5.76 10.58 18.38
C ASP A 239 -4.67 9.74 17.70
N PRO A 240 -4.20 8.63 18.30
CA PRO A 240 -3.24 7.72 17.66
C PRO A 240 -3.77 7.02 16.41
N LEU A 241 -5.09 7.07 16.17
CA LEU A 241 -5.77 6.52 15.01
C LEU A 241 -5.74 7.45 13.79
N ILE A 242 -5.23 8.67 13.99
CA ILE A 242 -5.14 9.71 12.98
C ILE A 242 -3.67 10.01 12.68
N SER A 243 -3.34 10.16 11.41
CA SER A 243 -2.03 10.60 10.95
C SER A 243 -2.18 11.82 10.03
N CYS A 244 -1.37 12.85 10.27
CA CYS A 244 -1.33 14.04 9.43
C CYS A 244 -0.02 14.10 8.65
N TYR A 245 -0.12 14.38 7.36
CA TYR A 245 1.00 14.57 6.44
C TYR A 245 1.05 16.02 5.98
N ALA A 246 2.19 16.65 6.22
CA ALA A 246 2.40 18.09 6.17
C ALA A 246 3.80 18.41 5.59
N GLY A 247 4.08 19.68 5.36
CA GLY A 247 5.40 20.14 4.91
C GLY A 247 6.49 20.01 5.99
N ASP A 248 7.58 20.75 5.83
CA ASP A 248 8.76 20.63 6.72
C ASP A 248 8.54 21.20 8.14
N GLY A 249 7.44 21.93 8.36
CA GLY A 249 7.03 22.45 9.65
C GLY A 249 5.63 22.00 10.06
N ASN A 250 5.32 22.07 11.36
CA ASN A 250 4.04 21.67 11.93
C ASN A 250 2.82 22.49 11.44
N GLN A 251 3.04 23.50 10.61
CA GLN A 251 2.03 24.41 10.06
C GLN A 251 2.08 24.48 8.53
N ASP A 252 3.06 23.82 7.91
CA ASP A 252 3.31 23.89 6.48
C ASP A 252 2.46 22.86 5.75
N GLY A 253 1.92 23.23 4.59
CA GLY A 253 1.22 22.27 3.73
C GLY A 253 2.15 21.41 2.89
N LEU A 254 1.65 20.27 2.41
CA LEU A 254 2.25 19.51 1.29
C LEU A 254 2.01 20.19 -0.06
N THR A 255 1.02 21.06 -0.13
CA THR A 255 0.79 21.99 -1.23
C THR A 255 0.31 23.32 -0.65
N PHE A 256 0.28 24.36 -1.49
CA PHE A 256 0.12 25.73 -1.04
C PHE A 256 -0.79 26.54 -1.95
N ILE A 257 -1.71 27.28 -1.35
CA ILE A 257 -2.52 28.30 -2.02
C ILE A 257 -2.07 29.67 -1.54
N ARG A 258 -1.64 30.50 -2.49
CA ARG A 258 -1.33 31.90 -2.25
C ARG A 258 -2.58 32.78 -2.36
N GLY A 259 -2.96 33.39 -1.25
CA GLY A 259 -3.86 34.53 -1.25
C GLY A 259 -3.15 35.81 -1.74
N TRP A 260 -3.88 36.70 -2.42
CA TRP A 260 -3.41 38.03 -2.81
C TRP A 260 -4.57 39.04 -2.71
N SER A 261 -4.27 40.34 -2.63
CA SER A 261 -5.30 41.38 -2.53
C SER A 261 -5.34 42.29 -3.75
N ASP A 262 -6.49 42.90 -4.01
CA ASP A 262 -6.70 43.92 -5.05
C ASP A 262 -6.02 45.28 -4.77
N ALA A 263 -5.01 45.31 -3.90
CA ALA A 263 -4.26 46.52 -3.64
C ALA A 263 -3.60 47.04 -4.93
N ASN A 264 -3.63 48.37 -5.11
CA ASN A 264 -2.97 49.02 -6.22
C ASN A 264 -1.49 49.24 -5.88
N GLY A 265 -0.60 48.64 -6.67
CA GLY A 265 0.82 48.95 -6.67
C GLY A 265 1.17 50.29 -7.34
N THR A 266 2.43 50.68 -7.20
CA THR A 266 3.05 51.83 -7.89
C THR A 266 4.40 51.40 -8.46
N PRO A 267 5.05 52.20 -9.34
CA PRO A 267 6.35 51.79 -9.87
C PRO A 267 7.43 51.66 -8.78
N ALA A 268 7.34 52.45 -7.71
CA ALA A 268 8.28 52.37 -6.58
C ALA A 268 7.93 51.27 -5.55
N ALA A 269 6.66 50.89 -5.47
CA ALA A 269 6.14 49.84 -4.60
C ALA A 269 5.11 49.00 -5.38
N PRO A 270 5.56 48.11 -6.28
CA PRO A 270 4.67 47.24 -7.03
C PRO A 270 3.97 46.24 -6.10
N VAL A 271 2.90 45.62 -6.58
CA VAL A 271 2.19 44.54 -5.86
C VAL A 271 2.14 43.30 -6.74
N VAL A 272 2.46 42.14 -6.17
CA VAL A 272 2.34 40.83 -6.82
C VAL A 272 0.96 40.25 -6.50
N ARG A 273 0.15 40.03 -7.53
CA ARG A 273 -1.22 39.52 -7.44
C ARG A 273 -1.26 38.02 -7.60
N ASP A 274 -1.46 37.50 -8.80
CA ASP A 274 -1.48 36.08 -9.08
C ASP A 274 -0.06 35.52 -9.29
N VAL A 275 0.25 34.37 -8.69
CA VAL A 275 1.49 33.62 -8.95
C VAL A 275 1.17 32.14 -9.09
N SER A 276 1.52 31.58 -10.25
CA SER A 276 1.39 30.16 -10.54
C SER A 276 2.76 29.54 -10.83
N VAL A 277 3.04 28.36 -10.28
CA VAL A 277 4.22 27.58 -10.65
C VAL A 277 3.96 26.93 -12.00
N ILE A 278 4.96 26.89 -12.87
CA ILE A 278 4.87 26.28 -14.20
C ILE A 278 5.73 25.02 -14.23
N ASN A 279 5.13 23.92 -14.63
CA ASN A 279 5.86 22.71 -15.00
C ASN A 279 6.65 22.98 -16.30
N LYS A 280 7.98 22.79 -16.29
CA LYS A 280 8.83 22.89 -17.49
C LYS A 280 9.19 21.53 -18.08
N THR A 281 9.58 20.58 -17.23
CA THR A 281 10.05 19.25 -17.67
C THR A 281 9.58 18.09 -16.79
N CYS A 282 8.75 18.33 -15.77
CA CYS A 282 8.27 17.27 -14.89
C CYS A 282 7.28 16.38 -15.62
N GLU A 283 7.52 15.08 -15.61
CA GLU A 283 6.57 14.07 -16.12
C GLU A 283 5.52 13.68 -15.07
N ASP A 284 5.77 14.06 -13.81
CA ASP A 284 4.89 13.80 -12.68
C ASP A 284 3.49 14.45 -12.88
N PRO A 285 2.40 13.68 -12.77
CA PRO A 285 1.04 14.19 -12.94
C PRO A 285 0.57 15.16 -11.83
N SER A 286 1.22 15.13 -10.66
CA SER A 286 0.97 16.03 -9.51
C SER A 286 1.73 17.36 -9.60
N ALA A 287 2.72 17.45 -10.49
CA ALA A 287 3.47 18.67 -10.73
C ALA A 287 2.54 19.84 -11.12
N PRO A 288 2.89 21.09 -10.78
CA PRO A 288 4.22 21.52 -10.31
C PRO A 288 4.35 21.82 -8.81
N TYR A 289 3.29 21.64 -8.01
CA TYR A 289 3.29 22.03 -6.59
C TYR A 289 3.61 20.87 -5.65
N PHE A 290 3.19 19.66 -5.98
CA PHE A 290 3.67 18.43 -5.34
C PHE A 290 4.40 17.64 -6.42
N ILE A 291 5.57 17.11 -6.09
CA ILE A 291 6.37 16.33 -7.01
C ILE A 291 6.94 15.16 -6.23
N ARG A 292 6.77 13.96 -6.76
CA ARG A 292 7.26 12.73 -6.16
C ARG A 292 8.79 12.74 -6.09
N THR A 293 9.45 13.03 -7.21
CA THR A 293 10.91 13.10 -7.32
C THR A 293 11.39 14.44 -7.87
N GLY A 294 12.42 15.03 -7.25
CA GLY A 294 12.95 16.35 -7.59
C GLY A 294 13.74 16.45 -8.90
N ASP A 295 13.66 15.47 -9.81
CA ASP A 295 14.47 15.33 -11.02
C ASP A 295 14.00 16.16 -12.22
N CYS A 296 13.26 17.25 -11.98
CA CYS A 296 12.68 18.07 -13.02
C CYS A 296 12.89 19.58 -12.81
N GLU A 297 12.51 20.36 -13.82
CA GLU A 297 12.64 21.80 -13.84
C GLU A 297 11.28 22.49 -13.68
N LEU A 298 11.26 23.54 -12.85
CA LEU A 298 10.09 24.37 -12.59
C LEU A 298 10.31 25.82 -13.04
N GLY A 299 9.22 26.53 -13.26
CA GLY A 299 9.20 27.96 -13.47
C GLY A 299 8.11 28.64 -12.68
N ALA A 300 7.94 29.94 -12.90
CA ALA A 300 6.83 30.70 -12.32
C ALA A 300 6.26 31.66 -13.36
N ARG A 301 4.97 31.90 -13.24
CA ARG A 301 4.25 33.00 -13.87
C ARG A 301 3.78 33.93 -12.75
N ALA A 302 4.06 35.21 -12.87
CA ALA A 302 3.65 36.22 -11.91
C ALA A 302 2.86 37.33 -12.62
N VAL A 303 1.78 37.76 -11.99
CA VAL A 303 0.99 38.92 -12.37
C VAL A 303 1.35 40.06 -11.41
N ILE A 304 1.89 41.15 -11.96
CA ILE A 304 2.42 42.27 -11.18
C ILE A 304 1.70 43.55 -11.59
N HIS A 305 1.21 44.29 -10.60
CA HIS A 305 0.58 45.58 -10.78
C HIS A 305 1.54 46.71 -10.39
N PHE A 306 1.94 47.52 -11.37
CA PHE A 306 2.84 48.66 -11.19
C PHE A 306 2.12 50.00 -11.05
N GLY A 307 0.78 50.02 -11.05
CA GLY A 307 -0.01 51.26 -11.05
C GLY A 307 -0.28 51.80 -12.45
N ASP A 308 -1.16 52.79 -12.53
CA ASP A 308 -1.67 53.42 -13.75
C ASP A 308 -0.81 54.59 -14.24
N ASN A 309 0.42 54.73 -13.75
CA ASN A 309 1.25 55.88 -14.06
C ASN A 309 1.76 55.83 -15.52
N PRO A 310 1.30 56.73 -16.40
CA PRO A 310 1.62 56.67 -17.83
C PRO A 310 3.09 57.00 -18.13
N ALA A 311 3.83 57.54 -17.17
CA ALA A 311 5.25 57.84 -17.32
C ALA A 311 6.17 56.64 -17.04
N PHE A 312 5.61 55.53 -16.54
CA PHE A 312 6.35 54.29 -16.30
C PHE A 312 6.02 53.25 -17.37
N ASP A 313 7.06 52.73 -18.04
CA ASP A 313 6.93 51.59 -18.93
C ASP A 313 7.30 50.31 -18.15
N PRO A 314 6.33 49.42 -17.86
CA PRO A 314 6.61 48.22 -17.07
C PRO A 314 7.59 47.26 -17.74
N ARG A 315 7.82 47.36 -19.06
CA ARG A 315 8.82 46.56 -19.77
C ARG A 315 10.26 46.88 -19.34
N THR A 316 10.47 48.01 -18.66
CA THR A 316 11.77 48.39 -18.11
C THR A 316 12.03 47.79 -16.72
N ALA A 317 11.02 47.18 -16.09
CA ALA A 317 11.20 46.47 -14.83
C ALA A 317 12.05 45.20 -15.03
N VAL A 318 12.91 44.93 -14.05
CA VAL A 318 13.66 43.67 -13.95
C VAL A 318 12.95 42.81 -12.93
N VAL A 319 12.39 41.69 -13.38
CA VAL A 319 11.69 40.72 -12.54
C VAL A 319 12.47 39.42 -12.54
N ALA A 320 12.69 38.84 -11.37
CA ALA A 320 13.41 37.58 -11.22
C ALA A 320 12.73 36.68 -10.19
N LEU A 321 12.67 35.38 -10.51
CA LEU A 321 12.31 34.33 -9.58
C LEU A 321 13.53 33.96 -8.74
N ASP A 322 13.40 33.99 -7.42
CA ASP A 322 14.36 33.39 -6.50
C ASP A 322 13.84 32.01 -6.07
N ALA A 323 14.56 30.97 -6.45
CA ALA A 323 14.21 29.57 -6.27
C ALA A 323 15.49 28.70 -6.35
N PRO A 324 15.46 27.43 -5.89
CA PRO A 324 16.57 26.50 -6.07
C PRO A 324 17.00 26.39 -7.53
N GLY A 325 18.30 26.23 -7.78
CA GLY A 325 18.85 26.17 -9.14
C GLY A 325 18.95 27.52 -9.87
N CYS A 326 18.25 28.56 -9.39
CA CYS A 326 18.43 29.92 -9.89
C CYS A 326 19.74 30.54 -9.38
N ASN A 327 20.30 31.51 -10.10
CA ASN A 327 21.54 32.17 -9.70
C ASN A 327 21.32 32.93 -8.37
N ARG A 328 22.01 32.51 -7.30
CA ARG A 328 21.91 33.10 -5.94
C ARG A 328 22.07 34.62 -5.86
N ARG A 329 22.63 35.29 -6.87
CA ARG A 329 22.77 36.77 -6.89
C ARG A 329 21.66 37.49 -7.66
N ASN A 330 21.09 36.84 -8.69
CA ASN A 330 20.24 37.51 -9.68
C ASN A 330 18.89 36.81 -9.92
N GLY A 331 18.65 35.64 -9.32
CA GLY A 331 17.49 34.80 -9.60
C GLY A 331 17.48 34.24 -11.03
N CYS A 332 16.37 33.59 -11.39
CA CYS A 332 16.00 33.26 -12.76
C CYS A 332 15.22 34.43 -13.36
N GLU A 333 15.69 34.96 -14.48
CA GLU A 333 15.08 36.10 -15.16
C GLU A 333 13.67 35.77 -15.64
N MET A 334 12.72 36.66 -15.32
CA MET A 334 11.36 36.60 -15.82
C MET A 334 11.18 37.61 -16.95
N THR A 335 10.54 37.19 -18.03
CA THR A 335 10.31 37.99 -19.23
C THR A 335 8.87 38.47 -19.27
N TYR A 336 8.68 39.74 -19.58
CA TYR A 336 7.36 40.32 -19.83
C TYR A 336 6.66 39.59 -20.99
N ARG A 337 5.45 39.10 -20.74
CA ARG A 337 4.61 38.38 -21.72
C ARG A 337 3.52 39.25 -22.32
N GLY A 338 3.06 40.25 -21.58
CA GLY A 338 1.98 41.12 -22.04
C GLY A 338 1.21 41.76 -20.89
N PRO A 339 0.22 42.59 -21.22
CA PRO A 339 -0.70 43.13 -20.24
C PRO A 339 -1.62 42.03 -19.68
N GLY A 340 -1.92 42.14 -18.38
CA GLY A 340 -2.98 41.39 -17.71
C GLY A 340 -4.29 42.18 -17.67
N ALA A 341 -5.18 41.86 -16.72
CA ALA A 341 -6.38 42.65 -16.48
C ALA A 341 -6.01 43.95 -15.73
N ALA A 342 -6.82 45.00 -15.83
CA ALA A 342 -6.71 46.21 -14.99
C ALA A 342 -5.27 46.74 -14.80
N ASP A 343 -4.54 47.00 -15.91
CA ASP A 343 -3.16 47.54 -15.91
C ASP A 343 -2.10 46.63 -15.26
N GLU A 344 -2.42 45.35 -15.06
CA GLU A 344 -1.46 44.33 -14.65
C GLU A 344 -0.49 43.96 -15.77
N THR A 345 0.58 43.27 -15.38
CA THR A 345 1.60 42.78 -16.28
C THR A 345 1.93 41.33 -15.97
N ILE A 346 2.03 40.51 -17.02
CA ILE A 346 2.31 39.09 -16.90
C ILE A 346 3.79 38.85 -17.16
N TRP A 347 4.45 38.15 -16.25
CA TRP A 347 5.86 37.80 -16.31
C TRP A 347 6.03 36.30 -16.16
N GLU A 348 6.95 35.71 -16.93
CA GLU A 348 7.24 34.29 -16.85
C GLU A 348 8.72 34.01 -16.88
N THR A 349 9.16 32.99 -16.13
CA THR A 349 10.55 32.54 -16.19
C THR A 349 10.96 32.14 -17.62
N ARG A 350 12.19 32.51 -17.99
CA ARG A 350 12.74 32.13 -19.30
C ARG A 350 12.88 30.61 -19.42
N PRO A 351 12.63 30.03 -20.61
CA PRO A 351 12.79 28.58 -20.81
C PRO A 351 14.18 28.03 -20.51
N THR A 352 15.22 28.87 -20.55
CA THR A 352 16.62 28.48 -20.29
C THR A 352 17.06 28.79 -18.85
N GLN A 353 16.19 29.33 -18.00
CA GLN A 353 16.46 29.67 -16.62
C GLN A 353 15.30 29.19 -15.76
N ASN A 354 15.42 27.95 -15.30
CA ASN A 354 14.41 27.25 -14.54
C ASN A 354 14.93 26.95 -13.14
N ALA A 355 13.98 26.85 -12.21
CA ALA A 355 14.26 26.33 -10.89
C ALA A 355 14.58 24.82 -11.02
N LYS A 356 15.58 24.37 -10.26
CA LYS A 356 16.00 22.97 -10.19
C LYS A 356 16.32 22.61 -8.76
N PHE A 357 15.81 21.47 -8.32
CA PHE A 357 16.19 20.90 -7.05
C PHE A 357 17.54 20.21 -7.17
N ALA A 358 18.22 20.03 -6.03
CA ALA A 358 19.38 19.14 -6.00
C ALA A 358 18.87 17.70 -6.04
N ASP A 359 19.66 16.76 -6.59
CA ASP A 359 19.24 15.37 -6.71
C ASP A 359 18.92 14.74 -5.33
N ASP A 360 19.58 15.21 -4.27
CA ASP A 360 19.40 14.77 -2.88
C ASP A 360 18.35 15.58 -2.10
N PHE A 361 17.61 16.48 -2.75
CA PHE A 361 16.62 17.34 -2.09
C PHE A 361 15.27 16.62 -1.93
N SER A 362 14.73 16.70 -0.72
CA SER A 362 13.33 16.41 -0.39
C SER A 362 12.81 17.46 0.58
N GLY A 363 11.50 17.67 0.61
CA GLY A 363 10.82 18.65 1.45
C GLY A 363 10.33 19.86 0.67
N ARG A 364 10.01 20.92 1.42
CA ARG A 364 9.42 22.15 0.91
C ARG A 364 10.49 23.09 0.38
N SER A 365 10.21 23.73 -0.74
CA SER A 365 11.00 24.85 -1.23
C SER A 365 10.20 26.14 -1.27
N THR A 366 10.83 27.27 -0.96
CA THR A 366 10.18 28.57 -1.00
C THR A 366 10.60 29.39 -2.20
N PHE A 367 9.63 29.81 -3.00
CA PHE A 367 9.85 30.68 -4.15
C PHE A 367 9.55 32.13 -3.76
N SER A 368 10.37 33.06 -4.26
CA SER A 368 10.18 34.50 -4.05
C SER A 368 10.26 35.26 -5.37
N ILE A 369 9.53 36.37 -5.50
CA ILE A 369 9.65 37.27 -6.65
C ILE A 369 10.44 38.51 -6.25
N ASN A 370 11.50 38.78 -6.99
CA ASN A 370 12.28 40.00 -6.90
C ASN A 370 11.87 40.95 -8.02
N VAL A 371 11.56 42.20 -7.67
CA VAL A 371 11.24 43.25 -8.63
C VAL A 371 12.18 44.42 -8.43
N THR A 372 12.76 44.92 -9.52
CA THR A 372 13.54 46.17 -9.53
C THR A 372 13.01 47.07 -10.63
N THR A 373 12.74 48.32 -10.30
CA THR A 373 12.25 49.33 -11.26
C THR A 373 13.17 50.54 -11.26
N GLU A 374 13.11 51.33 -12.33
CA GLU A 374 13.71 52.66 -12.38
C GLU A 374 12.60 53.70 -12.53
N PHE A 375 12.21 54.34 -11.43
CA PHE A 375 11.16 55.36 -11.44
C PHE A 375 11.21 56.32 -10.23
N PRO A 376 11.22 57.64 -10.46
CA PRO A 376 11.43 58.33 -11.73
C PRO A 376 12.78 57.98 -12.37
N VAL A 377 13.01 58.40 -13.62
CA VAL A 377 14.28 58.13 -14.34
C VAL A 377 15.50 58.49 -13.47
N GLY A 378 16.48 57.59 -13.41
CA GLY A 378 17.67 57.70 -12.58
C GLY A 378 17.51 57.25 -11.12
N VAL A 379 16.30 56.85 -10.70
CA VAL A 379 16.02 56.36 -9.34
C VAL A 379 15.68 54.87 -9.38
N THR A 380 16.59 54.03 -8.92
CA THR A 380 16.36 52.58 -8.79
C THR A 380 15.57 52.28 -7.52
N ASN A 381 14.40 51.65 -7.67
CA ASN A 381 13.64 51.09 -6.56
C ASN A 381 13.82 49.58 -6.53
N LYS A 382 14.19 49.06 -5.36
CA LYS A 382 14.31 47.63 -5.08
C LYS A 382 13.48 47.33 -3.84
N PRO A 383 12.14 47.16 -3.97
CA PRO A 383 11.33 46.72 -2.85
C PRO A 383 11.87 45.40 -2.26
N PRO A 384 11.53 45.08 -1.00
CA PRO A 384 11.79 43.76 -0.45
C PRO A 384 11.25 42.66 -1.38
N PRO A 385 11.91 41.49 -1.44
CA PRO A 385 11.38 40.35 -2.18
C PRO A 385 9.96 40.03 -1.72
N PHE A 386 9.07 39.72 -2.65
CA PHE A 386 7.80 39.08 -2.33
C PHE A 386 8.13 37.62 -2.00
N ALA A 387 8.39 37.36 -0.72
CA ALA A 387 8.74 36.04 -0.23
C ALA A 387 7.53 35.12 -0.15
N GLY A 388 7.75 33.81 -0.21
CA GLY A 388 6.69 32.83 0.02
C GLY A 388 5.59 32.82 -1.04
N VAL A 389 5.90 33.18 -2.29
CA VAL A 389 4.87 33.28 -3.32
C VAL A 389 4.36 31.93 -3.82
N ALA A 390 5.15 30.87 -3.62
CA ALA A 390 4.79 29.49 -3.89
C ALA A 390 5.68 28.55 -3.09
N HIS A 391 5.13 27.38 -2.75
CA HIS A 391 5.81 26.35 -1.97
C HIS A 391 5.74 24.98 -2.64
N PRO A 392 6.49 24.73 -3.73
CA PRO A 392 6.56 23.38 -4.27
C PRO A 392 7.22 22.43 -3.27
N TYR A 393 6.68 21.22 -3.18
CA TYR A 393 7.12 20.15 -2.29
C TYR A 393 7.67 18.97 -3.10
N VAL A 394 8.80 18.43 -2.66
CA VAL A 394 9.42 17.23 -3.22
C VAL A 394 9.30 16.10 -2.20
N ALA A 395 8.50 15.07 -2.49
CA ALA A 395 8.26 13.98 -1.55
C ALA A 395 9.52 13.17 -1.27
N GLU A 396 10.24 12.81 -2.34
CA GLU A 396 11.43 11.98 -2.29
C GLU A 396 12.56 12.58 -3.14
N PRO A 397 13.83 12.46 -2.70
CA PRO A 397 14.97 12.86 -3.49
C PRO A 397 15.12 11.95 -4.72
N ALA A 398 15.60 12.52 -5.81
CA ALA A 398 15.89 11.77 -7.04
C ALA A 398 17.08 10.80 -6.90
N ASP A 399 18.09 11.17 -6.10
CA ASP A 399 19.21 10.34 -5.70
C ASP A 399 19.26 10.29 -4.16
N PRO A 400 18.55 9.34 -3.52
CA PRO A 400 18.49 9.26 -2.07
C PRO A 400 19.88 9.04 -1.46
N PRO A 401 20.30 9.84 -0.46
CA PRO A 401 21.59 9.63 0.19
C PRO A 401 21.67 8.25 0.87
N PRO A 402 22.87 7.71 1.18
CA PRO A 402 23.04 6.37 1.78
C PRO A 402 22.33 6.12 3.10
N ASN A 403 21.85 7.15 3.78
CA ASN A 403 21.11 7.03 5.03
C ASN A 403 19.63 7.42 4.87
N TYR A 404 19.19 7.70 3.65
CA TYR A 404 17.81 8.05 3.33
C TYR A 404 16.92 6.81 3.47
N SER A 405 15.79 6.96 4.14
CA SER A 405 14.81 5.90 4.32
C SER A 405 13.49 6.32 3.65
N PRO A 406 13.22 5.91 2.41
CA PRO A 406 11.87 6.03 1.87
C PRO A 406 10.96 5.03 2.61
N PRO A 407 9.66 5.29 2.86
CA PRO A 407 8.88 6.54 2.79
C PRO A 407 8.71 7.24 4.17
N ASP A 408 9.43 6.82 5.20
CA ASP A 408 9.11 7.14 6.61
C ASP A 408 9.80 8.40 7.18
N VAL A 409 10.52 9.18 6.38
CA VAL A 409 11.23 10.40 6.85
C VAL A 409 10.90 11.70 6.11
N GLY A 410 10.03 11.68 5.09
CA GLY A 410 9.46 12.89 4.50
C GLY A 410 8.14 13.26 5.17
N GLY A 411 7.86 14.57 5.30
CA GLY A 411 6.56 15.04 5.84
C GLY A 411 5.33 14.56 5.03
N ALA A 412 5.53 14.10 3.79
CA ALA A 412 4.48 13.55 2.92
C ALA A 412 3.99 12.14 3.28
N GLY A 413 4.75 11.34 4.02
CA GLY A 413 4.38 9.96 4.36
C GLY A 413 3.94 9.12 3.13
N PRO A 414 2.72 8.54 3.11
CA PRO A 414 2.24 7.66 2.05
C PRO A 414 1.61 8.42 0.88
N VAL A 415 1.66 9.75 0.85
CA VAL A 415 1.11 10.58 -0.23
C VAL A 415 2.04 10.48 -1.44
N GLU A 416 1.54 9.86 -2.52
CA GLU A 416 2.25 9.69 -3.80
C GLU A 416 1.78 10.70 -4.86
N TYR A 417 0.61 11.32 -4.64
CA TYR A 417 0.02 12.31 -5.52
C TYR A 417 -0.77 13.34 -4.71
N LEU A 418 -0.61 14.62 -5.03
CA LEU A 418 -1.44 15.69 -4.49
C LEU A 418 -1.62 16.79 -5.52
N LYS A 419 -2.87 17.08 -5.86
CA LYS A 419 -3.19 18.13 -6.83
C LYS A 419 -4.41 18.92 -6.42
N LEU A 420 -4.34 20.23 -6.66
CA LEU A 420 -5.46 21.13 -6.51
C LEU A 420 -6.00 21.50 -7.88
N THR A 421 -7.32 21.45 -8.02
CA THR A 421 -8.02 21.98 -9.18
C THR A 421 -9.21 22.83 -8.74
N THR A 422 -9.83 23.53 -9.69
CA THR A 422 -10.96 24.41 -9.41
C THR A 422 -11.91 24.49 -10.59
N VAL A 423 -13.18 24.77 -10.31
CA VAL A 423 -14.21 25.10 -11.31
C VAL A 423 -14.46 26.60 -11.42
N ASP A 424 -13.82 27.42 -10.59
CA ASP A 424 -13.89 28.87 -10.71
C ASP A 424 -13.06 29.35 -11.93
N PRO A 425 -13.40 30.49 -12.53
CA PRO A 425 -12.72 31.03 -13.70
C PRO A 425 -11.38 31.70 -13.33
N VAL A 426 -10.49 30.97 -12.67
CA VAL A 426 -9.14 31.42 -12.32
C VAL A 426 -8.08 30.61 -13.09
N PRO A 427 -6.88 31.18 -13.33
CA PRO A 427 -5.82 30.48 -14.04
C PRO A 427 -5.24 29.30 -13.28
N ASP A 428 -5.22 29.34 -11.95
CA ASP A 428 -4.60 28.35 -11.08
C ASP A 428 -5.40 28.20 -9.77
N ALA A 429 -5.56 26.97 -9.29
CA ALA A 429 -6.18 26.70 -7.99
C ALA A 429 -5.28 27.12 -6.83
N ASN A 430 -3.97 27.15 -7.05
CA ASN A 430 -2.94 27.50 -6.07
C ASN A 430 -2.72 29.01 -5.88
N SER A 431 -3.51 29.88 -6.55
CA SER A 431 -3.48 31.33 -6.30
C SER A 431 -4.85 31.98 -6.35
N ARG A 432 -5.17 32.82 -5.37
CA ARG A 432 -6.52 33.40 -5.18
C ARG A 432 -6.53 34.82 -4.64
N ASN A 433 -7.52 35.58 -5.06
CA ASN A 433 -7.83 36.88 -4.48
C ASN A 433 -8.56 36.70 -3.14
N THR A 434 -8.03 37.27 -2.06
CA THR A 434 -8.61 37.23 -0.71
C THR A 434 -9.77 38.22 -0.52
N GLY A 435 -9.96 39.15 -1.46
CA GLY A 435 -11.04 40.15 -1.46
C GLY A 435 -12.30 39.76 -2.24
N ASP A 436 -12.24 38.74 -3.11
CA ASP A 436 -13.41 38.16 -3.76
C ASP A 436 -14.26 37.36 -2.76
N PRO A 437 -15.53 36.98 -3.06
CA PRO A 437 -16.34 36.19 -2.13
C PRO A 437 -15.51 35.00 -1.64
N PRO A 438 -15.25 34.88 -0.33
CA PRO A 438 -14.10 34.11 0.18
C PRO A 438 -14.22 32.61 -0.09
N LEU A 439 -15.39 32.15 -0.54
CA LEU A 439 -15.66 30.77 -0.89
C LEU A 439 -15.14 30.42 -2.29
N ALA A 440 -13.92 29.90 -2.34
CA ALA A 440 -13.33 29.34 -3.56
C ALA A 440 -13.71 27.87 -3.73
N SER A 441 -14.01 27.45 -4.95
CA SER A 441 -14.08 26.02 -5.24
C SER A 441 -12.66 25.45 -5.32
N VAL A 442 -12.35 24.52 -4.44
CA VAL A 442 -11.07 23.79 -4.46
C VAL A 442 -11.40 22.32 -4.41
N ILE A 443 -10.95 21.61 -5.43
CA ILE A 443 -11.02 20.17 -5.52
C ILE A 443 -9.62 19.67 -5.20
N VAL A 444 -9.51 18.97 -4.07
CA VAL A 444 -8.29 18.31 -3.61
C VAL A 444 -8.37 16.87 -4.10
N THR A 445 -7.35 16.44 -4.83
CA THR A 445 -7.15 15.04 -5.19
C THR A 445 -5.84 14.58 -4.55
N VAL A 446 -5.92 13.52 -3.77
CA VAL A 446 -4.82 12.85 -3.09
C VAL A 446 -4.70 11.44 -3.65
N GLY A 447 -3.50 11.01 -3.99
CA GLY A 447 -3.21 9.60 -4.24
C GLY A 447 -2.33 9.09 -3.12
N LEU A 448 -2.81 8.07 -2.41
CA LEU A 448 -2.03 7.36 -1.41
C LEU A 448 -1.40 6.13 -2.04
N ARG A 449 -0.27 5.67 -1.50
CA ARG A 449 0.28 4.37 -1.89
C ARG A 449 -0.80 3.28 -1.76
N PRO A 450 -0.99 2.43 -2.77
CA PRO A 450 -1.98 1.37 -2.69
C PRO A 450 -1.59 0.36 -1.60
N PRO A 451 -2.57 -0.35 -1.00
CA PRO A 451 -2.30 -1.47 -0.11
C PRO A 451 -1.54 -2.57 -0.86
N PHE A 452 -0.96 -3.53 -0.14
CA PHE A 452 -0.28 -4.64 -0.78
C PHE A 452 -1.28 -5.47 -1.58
N GLN A 453 -0.88 -5.89 -2.77
CA GLN A 453 -1.70 -6.71 -3.65
C GLN A 453 -0.93 -7.95 -4.09
N ILE A 454 -1.67 -9.01 -4.42
CA ILE A 454 -1.12 -10.16 -5.12
C ILE A 454 -0.97 -9.76 -6.59
N GLU A 455 0.26 -9.40 -6.96
CA GLU A 455 0.57 -8.91 -8.29
C GLU A 455 0.75 -10.05 -9.30
N SER A 456 0.62 -9.72 -10.58
CA SER A 456 0.97 -10.64 -11.66
C SER A 456 2.45 -11.04 -11.54
N PRO A 457 2.83 -12.28 -11.84
CA PRO A 457 4.22 -12.75 -11.68
C PRO A 457 5.27 -11.98 -12.50
N LEU A 458 4.84 -11.18 -13.47
CA LEU A 458 5.70 -10.33 -14.30
C LEU A 458 5.75 -8.86 -13.87
N GLU A 459 4.98 -8.46 -12.86
CA GLU A 459 5.09 -7.11 -12.32
C GLU A 459 6.48 -6.90 -11.70
N PRO A 460 6.97 -5.65 -11.61
CA PRO A 460 8.23 -5.37 -10.92
C PRO A 460 8.17 -5.80 -9.45
N PRO A 461 9.23 -6.40 -8.89
CA PRO A 461 9.26 -6.78 -7.48
C PRO A 461 9.15 -5.58 -6.54
N VAL A 462 8.45 -5.79 -5.43
CA VAL A 462 8.33 -4.86 -4.31
C VAL A 462 9.62 -4.87 -3.50
N VAL A 463 10.15 -3.68 -3.19
CA VAL A 463 11.30 -3.52 -2.31
C VAL A 463 10.81 -3.31 -0.88
N LEU A 464 11.30 -4.17 0.00
CA LEU A 464 11.11 -4.10 1.43
C LEU A 464 12.45 -3.71 2.09
N ARG A 465 12.47 -2.72 2.99
CA ARG A 465 13.70 -2.20 3.64
C ARG A 465 13.70 -2.37 5.16
N VAL A 466 14.82 -2.86 5.72
CA VAL A 466 15.07 -2.87 7.18
C VAL A 466 15.85 -1.63 7.62
N GLY A 467 15.13 -0.50 7.65
CA GLY A 467 15.50 0.79 8.25
C GLY A 467 16.81 1.50 7.90
N SER A 468 16.95 2.70 8.46
CA SER A 468 18.07 3.64 8.25
C SER A 468 19.30 3.27 9.11
N PRO A 469 20.54 3.47 8.61
CA PRO A 469 21.78 3.32 9.39
C PRO A 469 21.94 4.30 10.57
N SER A 470 20.95 5.14 10.89
CA SER A 470 20.98 6.05 12.06
C SER A 470 19.68 6.14 12.88
N GLY A 471 18.67 5.31 12.61
CA GLY A 471 17.37 5.35 13.30
C GLY A 471 17.18 4.19 14.31
N SER A 472 16.49 4.44 15.42
CA SER A 472 16.16 3.41 16.43
C SER A 472 15.00 2.49 16.03
N GLN A 473 14.29 2.78 14.94
CA GLN A 473 13.15 2.01 14.44
C GLN A 473 13.40 1.63 12.97
N ASN A 474 13.55 0.34 12.69
CA ASN A 474 13.93 -0.21 11.40
C ASN A 474 13.01 -1.35 10.96
N GLN A 475 11.75 -1.29 11.38
CA GLN A 475 10.72 -2.31 11.14
C GLN A 475 11.08 -3.70 11.73
N ALA A 476 12.23 -3.82 12.40
CA ALA A 476 12.64 -5.02 13.11
C ALA A 476 11.78 -5.22 14.35
N VAL A 477 11.42 -6.47 14.60
CA VAL A 477 10.66 -6.87 15.79
C VAL A 477 11.39 -7.99 16.53
N ASP A 478 11.23 -8.05 17.84
CA ASP A 478 11.75 -9.13 18.68
C ASP A 478 10.61 -10.10 18.99
N CYS A 479 10.67 -11.27 18.36
CA CYS A 479 9.60 -12.25 18.37
C CYS A 479 9.90 -13.44 19.27
N ASP A 480 11.15 -13.70 19.64
CA ASP A 480 11.53 -14.84 20.47
C ASP A 480 12.42 -14.45 21.64
N LYS A 481 11.95 -14.77 22.85
CA LYS A 481 12.72 -14.48 24.05
C LYS A 481 14.05 -15.23 24.07
N SER A 482 15.13 -14.48 24.24
CA SER A 482 16.51 -14.99 24.33
C SER A 482 17.07 -15.57 23.04
N ILE A 483 16.43 -15.34 21.89
CA ILE A 483 17.02 -15.59 20.57
C ILE A 483 17.47 -14.23 20.01
N ASN A 484 18.56 -14.21 19.25
CA ASN A 484 19.02 -12.97 18.64
C ASN A 484 18.41 -12.78 17.25
N PHE A 485 18.27 -11.51 16.85
CA PHE A 485 17.69 -11.10 15.57
C PHE A 485 18.25 -11.83 14.34
N GLN A 486 19.57 -12.02 14.28
CA GLN A 486 20.20 -12.77 13.18
C GLN A 486 19.67 -14.20 13.07
N THR A 487 19.53 -14.89 14.21
CA THR A 487 19.08 -16.28 14.27
C THR A 487 17.58 -16.39 13.95
N GLU A 488 16.79 -15.41 14.38
CA GLU A 488 15.37 -15.29 14.03
C GLU A 488 15.18 -15.07 12.54
N ILE A 489 15.95 -14.19 11.90
CA ILE A 489 15.93 -14.03 10.44
C ILE A 489 16.32 -15.33 9.72
N ALA A 490 17.35 -16.03 10.21
CA ALA A 490 17.82 -17.25 9.57
C ALA A 490 16.79 -18.39 9.62
N ASN A 491 16.06 -18.54 10.73
CA ASN A 491 15.23 -19.72 10.99
C ASN A 491 13.72 -19.43 11.07
N GLY A 492 13.32 -18.17 11.05
CA GLY A 492 11.99 -17.74 11.45
C GLY A 492 11.82 -17.70 12.97
N CYS A 493 10.86 -16.89 13.41
CA CYS A 493 10.39 -16.81 14.77
C CYS A 493 9.71 -18.10 15.21
N LYS A 494 9.91 -18.54 16.44
CA LYS A 494 9.32 -19.77 16.98
C LYS A 494 8.04 -19.52 17.74
N THR A 495 7.94 -18.36 18.37
CA THR A 495 6.77 -17.93 19.12
C THR A 495 5.58 -17.78 18.19
N THR A 496 4.44 -18.31 18.62
CA THR A 496 3.17 -18.13 17.92
C THR A 496 2.60 -16.77 18.28
N TYR A 497 2.20 -16.01 17.26
CA TYR A 497 1.49 -14.74 17.40
C TYR A 497 0.14 -14.85 16.68
N ARG A 498 -0.79 -13.95 17.02
CA ARG A 498 -2.10 -13.87 16.38
C ARG A 498 -2.33 -12.50 15.74
N GLU A 499 -3.31 -12.43 14.85
CA GLU A 499 -3.80 -11.16 14.32
C GLU A 499 -4.51 -10.36 15.43
N ASN A 500 -4.45 -9.04 15.29
CA ASN A 500 -5.11 -8.05 16.14
C ASN A 500 -6.31 -7.42 15.40
N TYR A 501 -6.37 -7.55 14.07
CA TYR A 501 -7.41 -6.99 13.23
C TYR A 501 -8.30 -8.11 12.65
N GLY A 502 -9.54 -8.21 13.13
CA GLY A 502 -10.46 -9.30 12.79
C GLY A 502 -11.90 -9.00 13.24
N ASP A 503 -12.83 -9.90 12.91
CA ASP A 503 -14.23 -9.81 13.34
C ASP A 503 -14.36 -10.40 14.76
N TRP A 504 -14.09 -9.57 15.77
CA TRP A 504 -13.99 -10.01 17.16
C TRP A 504 -15.35 -10.20 17.85
N ASP A 505 -16.42 -9.60 17.32
CA ASP A 505 -17.78 -9.67 17.86
C ASP A 505 -18.80 -10.37 16.94
N GLU A 506 -18.34 -10.91 15.81
CA GLU A 506 -19.09 -11.71 14.83
C GLU A 506 -20.21 -10.92 14.12
N ASP A 507 -20.01 -9.61 13.92
CA ASP A 507 -21.00 -8.73 13.27
C ASP A 507 -20.80 -8.57 11.75
N GLY A 508 -19.67 -9.07 11.24
CA GLY A 508 -19.31 -9.11 9.83
C GLY A 508 -18.42 -7.96 9.35
N ASP A 509 -17.99 -7.05 10.23
CA ASP A 509 -16.90 -6.12 9.94
C ASP A 509 -15.62 -6.46 10.74
N LYS A 510 -14.48 -5.92 10.30
CA LYS A 510 -13.18 -6.18 10.92
C LYS A 510 -12.79 -4.99 11.79
N GLU A 511 -12.43 -5.28 13.03
CA GLU A 511 -12.06 -4.30 14.04
C GLU A 511 -10.72 -4.66 14.69
N TRP A 512 -10.12 -3.69 15.38
CA TRP A 512 -8.91 -3.91 16.16
C TRP A 512 -9.25 -4.34 17.58
N SER A 513 -8.68 -5.45 18.05
CA SER A 513 -8.79 -5.89 19.45
C SER A 513 -8.05 -4.93 20.39
N ASP A 514 -6.84 -4.51 20.01
CA ASP A 514 -6.00 -3.57 20.74
C ASP A 514 -5.00 -2.88 19.79
N LEU A 515 -5.46 -1.84 19.09
CA LEU A 515 -4.64 -1.06 18.13
C LEU A 515 -3.46 -0.33 18.79
N LEU A 516 -3.50 -0.11 20.11
CA LEU A 516 -2.42 0.60 20.81
C LEU A 516 -1.48 -0.35 21.55
N CYS A 517 -1.74 -1.66 21.50
CA CYS A 517 -1.05 -2.65 22.32
C CYS A 517 -1.02 -2.23 23.81
N ALA A 518 -2.12 -1.65 24.29
CA ALA A 518 -2.27 -1.18 25.67
C ALA A 518 -2.09 -2.31 26.69
N ASP A 519 -2.39 -3.56 26.31
CA ASP A 519 -2.15 -4.74 27.15
C ASP A 519 -0.65 -5.08 27.31
N TYR A 520 0.20 -4.52 26.45
CA TYR A 520 1.66 -4.70 26.46
C TYR A 520 2.38 -3.36 26.64
N PRO A 521 2.17 -2.67 27.78
CA PRO A 521 2.72 -1.34 27.98
C PRO A 521 4.24 -1.39 27.94
N ASN A 522 4.82 -0.61 27.03
CA ASN A 522 6.25 -0.61 26.72
C ASN A 522 6.82 -1.99 26.31
N GLY A 523 6.03 -2.82 25.62
CA GLY A 523 6.42 -4.17 25.22
C GLY A 523 6.61 -5.12 26.39
N ALA A 524 6.08 -4.80 27.57
CA ALA A 524 6.13 -5.68 28.73
C ALA A 524 5.43 -7.01 28.44
N GLY A 525 6.07 -8.13 28.79
CA GLY A 525 5.55 -9.47 28.51
C GLY A 525 5.85 -10.00 27.10
N LEU A 526 6.38 -9.15 26.21
CA LEU A 526 6.79 -9.53 24.85
C LEU A 526 8.33 -9.52 24.71
N PRO A 527 8.91 -10.45 23.93
CA PRO A 527 8.31 -11.72 23.57
C PRO A 527 8.04 -12.59 24.82
N PRO A 528 7.01 -13.46 24.78
CA PRO A 528 6.67 -14.37 25.88
C PRO A 528 7.80 -15.34 26.26
N ASP A 529 7.72 -15.91 27.47
CA ASP A 529 8.67 -16.93 27.95
C ASP A 529 8.60 -18.27 27.22
N THR A 530 7.53 -18.51 26.46
CA THR A 530 7.25 -19.78 25.78
C THR A 530 6.86 -19.55 24.33
N PHE A 531 7.23 -20.47 23.44
CA PHE A 531 6.87 -20.38 22.02
C PHE A 531 5.38 -20.67 21.71
N PHE A 532 4.65 -21.23 22.68
CA PHE A 532 3.22 -21.51 22.59
C PHE A 532 2.48 -20.84 23.75
N PRO A 533 2.45 -19.49 23.76
CA PRO A 533 1.79 -18.73 24.82
C PRO A 533 0.26 -18.97 24.82
N SER A 534 -0.35 -18.81 25.99
CA SER A 534 -1.81 -18.88 26.17
C SER A 534 -2.23 -17.81 27.20
N PRO A 535 -2.94 -16.74 26.80
CA PRO A 535 -3.39 -16.44 25.44
C PRO A 535 -2.23 -16.17 24.46
N VAL A 536 -2.50 -16.29 23.16
CA VAL A 536 -1.55 -15.97 22.09
C VAL A 536 -1.47 -14.44 21.93
N PRO A 537 -0.27 -13.84 21.87
CA PRO A 537 -0.13 -12.39 21.75
C PRO A 537 -0.50 -11.89 20.34
N ASP A 538 -1.21 -10.78 20.29
CA ASP A 538 -1.64 -10.01 19.10
C ASP A 538 -0.80 -8.76 18.82
N CYS A 539 0.23 -8.56 19.63
CA CYS A 539 1.21 -7.49 19.48
C CYS A 539 2.62 -8.05 19.55
N VAL A 540 3.54 -7.44 18.82
CA VAL A 540 4.96 -7.81 18.80
C VAL A 540 5.82 -6.65 19.26
N ARG A 541 6.93 -6.93 19.96
CA ARG A 541 7.82 -5.89 20.46
C ARG A 541 8.71 -5.36 19.33
N VAL A 542 8.85 -4.04 19.23
CA VAL A 542 9.82 -3.43 18.31
C VAL A 542 11.24 -3.68 18.82
N GLU A 543 12.10 -4.14 17.93
CA GLU A 543 13.51 -4.36 18.21
C GLU A 543 14.31 -3.11 17.83
N THR A 544 15.15 -2.61 18.74
CA THR A 544 15.76 -1.28 18.58
C THR A 544 17.26 -1.32 18.30
N GLY A 545 17.76 -0.25 17.70
CA GLY A 545 19.16 -0.10 17.28
C GLY A 545 19.41 -0.59 15.85
N ASP A 546 20.65 -0.44 15.38
CA ASP A 546 21.02 -0.82 14.00
C ASP A 546 20.96 -2.35 13.82
N LYS A 547 19.99 -2.81 13.03
CA LYS A 547 19.79 -4.22 12.67
C LYS A 547 20.24 -4.56 11.27
N ILE A 548 20.74 -3.61 10.46
CA ILE A 548 21.14 -3.86 9.07
C ILE A 548 22.22 -4.95 9.01
N GLY A 549 23.22 -4.88 9.90
CA GLY A 549 24.29 -5.88 9.99
C GLY A 549 23.78 -7.29 10.32
N PRO A 550 23.10 -7.49 11.47
CA PRO A 550 22.46 -8.76 11.83
C PRO A 550 21.47 -9.28 10.78
N PHE A 551 20.69 -8.39 10.16
CA PHE A 551 19.74 -8.73 9.10
C PHE A 551 20.43 -9.35 7.88
N ARG A 552 21.44 -8.65 7.34
CA ARG A 552 22.25 -9.14 6.20
C ARG A 552 22.86 -10.51 6.48
N GLN A 553 23.35 -10.72 7.71
CA GLN A 553 23.93 -12.01 8.11
C GLN A 553 22.87 -13.11 8.20
N GLY A 554 21.69 -12.80 8.75
CA GLY A 554 20.57 -13.74 8.85
C GLY A 554 20.02 -14.15 7.49
N ILE A 555 19.76 -13.19 6.60
CA ILE A 555 19.28 -13.46 5.23
C ILE A 555 20.31 -14.27 4.45
N ALA A 556 21.59 -13.90 4.53
CA ALA A 556 22.64 -14.69 3.91
C ALA A 556 22.67 -16.12 4.47
N GLN A 557 22.54 -16.30 5.79
CA GLN A 557 22.50 -17.63 6.39
C GLN A 557 21.28 -18.44 5.91
N ARG A 558 20.11 -17.82 5.79
CA ARG A 558 18.87 -18.46 5.29
C ARG A 558 19.00 -18.90 3.83
N LEU A 559 19.50 -18.02 2.97
CA LEU A 559 19.43 -18.19 1.52
C LEU A 559 20.68 -18.84 0.92
N THR A 560 21.81 -18.89 1.64
CA THR A 560 23.07 -19.45 1.12
C THR A 560 23.52 -20.74 1.79
N GLN A 561 22.87 -21.18 2.88
CA GLN A 561 23.26 -22.39 3.62
C GLN A 561 22.17 -23.47 3.59
N PRO A 562 22.55 -24.77 3.46
CA PRO A 562 23.90 -25.29 3.23
C PRO A 562 24.43 -25.04 1.81
N SER A 563 23.55 -24.60 0.91
CA SER A 563 23.86 -24.17 -0.45
C SER A 563 22.91 -23.05 -0.85
N CYS A 564 23.26 -22.32 -1.91
CA CYS A 564 22.38 -21.30 -2.47
C CYS A 564 20.98 -21.82 -2.80
N ALA A 565 19.97 -21.18 -2.22
CA ALA A 565 18.57 -21.44 -2.50
C ALA A 565 18.24 -20.94 -3.93
N PRO A 566 17.77 -21.82 -4.83
CA PRO A 566 17.48 -21.44 -6.20
C PRO A 566 16.32 -20.44 -6.26
N ASN A 567 16.41 -19.44 -7.13
CA ASN A 567 15.29 -18.57 -7.47
C ASN A 567 14.34 -19.35 -8.38
N ASN A 568 13.18 -19.74 -7.85
CA ASN A 568 12.17 -20.46 -8.63
C ASN A 568 11.11 -19.52 -9.23
N TRP A 569 11.24 -18.20 -9.05
CA TRP A 569 10.28 -17.23 -9.56
C TRP A 569 10.12 -17.34 -11.08
N PRO A 570 8.89 -17.34 -11.63
CA PRO A 570 8.67 -17.47 -13.06
C PRO A 570 9.14 -16.22 -13.82
N GLU A 571 10.00 -16.41 -14.84
CA GLU A 571 10.41 -15.33 -15.74
C GLU A 571 9.37 -15.06 -16.85
N GLU A 572 8.47 -16.03 -17.10
CA GLU A 572 7.40 -15.94 -18.09
C GLU A 572 6.05 -16.36 -17.50
N LEU A 573 4.94 -15.73 -17.94
CA LEU A 573 3.58 -16.08 -17.49
C LEU A 573 3.22 -17.55 -17.71
N ALA A 574 3.82 -18.19 -18.71
CA ALA A 574 3.57 -19.61 -19.00
C ALA A 574 4.11 -20.54 -17.91
N ASP A 575 5.10 -20.09 -17.14
CA ASP A 575 5.77 -20.86 -16.08
C ASP A 575 5.14 -20.63 -14.70
N SER A 576 4.27 -19.62 -14.55
CA SER A 576 3.61 -19.32 -13.28
C SER A 576 2.82 -20.51 -12.69
N PRO A 577 2.11 -21.34 -13.47
CA PRO A 577 1.46 -22.54 -12.93
C PRO A 577 2.45 -23.57 -12.39
N ASP A 578 3.64 -23.65 -12.98
CA ASP A 578 4.68 -24.58 -12.55
C ASP A 578 5.31 -24.15 -11.23
N PHE A 579 5.47 -22.83 -11.01
CA PHE A 579 5.92 -22.26 -9.73
C PHE A 579 5.11 -22.80 -8.54
N PHE A 580 3.78 -22.74 -8.61
CA PHE A 580 2.91 -23.19 -7.51
C PHE A 580 2.71 -24.70 -7.41
N THR A 581 3.18 -25.50 -8.39
CA THR A 581 2.83 -26.94 -8.46
C THR A 581 4.03 -27.88 -8.47
N LYS A 582 5.19 -27.43 -8.96
CA LYS A 582 6.41 -28.24 -9.03
C LYS A 582 7.33 -28.03 -7.84
N TYR A 583 7.26 -26.86 -7.22
CA TYR A 583 8.17 -26.48 -6.15
C TYR A 583 7.51 -26.66 -4.79
N ASP A 584 8.30 -27.14 -3.84
CA ASP A 584 7.89 -27.29 -2.45
C ASP A 584 8.06 -25.95 -1.72
N LEU A 585 7.11 -25.03 -1.93
CA LEU A 585 7.14 -23.70 -1.33
C LEU A 585 7.16 -23.74 0.20
N ALA A 586 6.61 -24.79 0.82
CA ALA A 586 6.62 -24.95 2.28
C ALA A 586 8.04 -25.14 2.84
N ASN A 587 8.96 -25.67 2.04
CA ASN A 587 10.36 -25.89 2.41
C ASN A 587 11.33 -24.97 1.64
N ASP A 588 10.84 -24.07 0.79
CA ASP A 588 11.68 -23.12 0.05
C ASP A 588 12.14 -22.00 0.99
N PRO A 589 13.46 -21.82 1.23
CA PRO A 589 13.97 -20.74 2.08
C PRO A 589 13.64 -19.33 1.57
N ARG A 590 13.32 -19.15 0.28
CA ARG A 590 12.93 -17.85 -0.30
C ARG A 590 11.49 -17.48 0.02
N TYR A 591 10.63 -18.46 0.28
CA TYR A 591 9.30 -18.18 0.82
C TYR A 591 9.42 -17.83 2.30
N VAL A 592 8.85 -16.69 2.66
CA VAL A 592 8.84 -16.17 4.03
C VAL A 592 7.44 -15.66 4.36
N THR A 593 7.07 -15.76 5.62
CA THR A 593 5.89 -15.05 6.13
C THR A 593 6.35 -13.81 6.86
N LEU A 594 5.68 -12.69 6.62
CA LEU A 594 5.92 -11.40 7.25
C LEU A 594 4.72 -11.02 8.10
N MET A 595 4.97 -10.27 9.17
CA MET A 595 3.90 -9.58 9.89
C MET A 595 3.55 -8.31 9.12
N VAL A 596 2.28 -8.09 8.84
CA VAL A 596 1.82 -6.79 8.32
C VAL A 596 1.32 -5.96 9.48
N THR A 597 1.74 -4.71 9.52
CA THR A 597 1.35 -3.72 10.54
C THR A 597 0.71 -2.54 9.83
N ASP A 598 -0.05 -1.74 10.55
CA ASP A 598 -0.60 -0.51 9.99
C ASP A 598 0.50 0.55 9.72
N TYR A 599 0.27 1.43 8.74
CA TYR A 599 1.20 2.49 8.40
C TYR A 599 1.43 3.45 9.57
N GLY A 600 2.67 3.91 9.75
CA GLY A 600 3.03 4.84 10.82
C GLY A 600 3.22 4.21 12.21
N THR A 601 3.06 2.88 12.36
CA THR A 601 3.29 2.16 13.63
C THR A 601 4.75 2.22 14.12
N PHE A 602 5.71 2.43 13.22
CA PHE A 602 7.14 2.56 13.52
C PHE A 602 7.63 4.02 13.63
N GLN A 603 6.75 4.97 13.95
CA GLN A 603 7.12 6.39 14.13
C GLN A 603 7.46 6.72 15.59
N GLY A 604 8.39 7.66 15.81
CA GLY A 604 8.78 8.17 17.15
C GLY A 604 10.18 7.79 17.65
N SER A 605 10.47 8.08 18.92
CA SER A 605 11.77 7.87 19.58
C SER A 605 11.65 6.96 20.82
N GLY A 606 11.06 5.77 20.68
CA GLY A 606 10.86 4.83 21.78
C GLY A 606 11.59 3.51 21.59
N SER A 607 12.42 3.12 22.55
CA SER A 607 13.18 1.86 22.53
C SER A 607 12.41 0.65 23.11
N SER A 608 11.08 0.71 23.13
CA SER A 608 10.25 -0.22 23.91
C SER A 608 8.77 -0.17 23.54
N SER A 609 8.37 0.05 22.29
CA SER A 609 6.95 -0.07 21.92
C SER A 609 6.61 -1.48 21.46
N ALA A 610 5.36 -1.89 21.68
CA ALA A 610 4.76 -3.01 20.97
C ALA A 610 3.94 -2.45 19.80
N VAL A 611 3.87 -3.20 18.70
CA VAL A 611 3.06 -2.85 17.53
C VAL A 611 2.03 -3.95 17.28
N PRO A 612 0.80 -3.60 16.89
CA PRO A 612 -0.26 -4.57 16.68
C PRO A 612 -0.07 -5.26 15.34
N ILE A 613 -0.33 -6.55 15.29
CA ILE A 613 -0.22 -7.36 14.06
C ILE A 613 -1.54 -7.24 13.32
N LYS A 614 -1.55 -6.63 12.13
CA LYS A 614 -2.76 -6.53 11.31
C LYS A 614 -3.15 -7.90 10.76
N TYR A 615 -2.22 -8.54 10.05
CA TYR A 615 -2.36 -9.91 9.52
C TYR A 615 -0.98 -10.47 9.11
N PHE A 616 -0.95 -11.71 8.59
CA PHE A 616 0.27 -12.37 8.11
C PHE A 616 0.28 -12.51 6.58
N ALA A 617 1.38 -12.11 5.94
CA ALA A 617 1.52 -12.13 4.48
C ALA A 617 2.66 -13.03 4.01
N GLY A 618 2.42 -13.80 2.95
CA GLY A 618 3.44 -14.57 2.25
C GLY A 618 4.24 -13.69 1.28
N PHE A 619 5.56 -13.82 1.30
CA PHE A 619 6.47 -13.08 0.41
C PHE A 619 7.53 -14.02 -0.17
N TYR A 620 7.77 -13.94 -1.47
CA TYR A 620 8.80 -14.72 -2.15
C TYR A 620 9.99 -13.83 -2.51
N ILE A 621 11.15 -14.12 -1.91
CA ILE A 621 12.37 -13.34 -2.09
C ILE A 621 13.04 -13.68 -3.43
N THR A 622 13.13 -12.71 -4.33
CA THR A 622 13.84 -12.85 -5.61
C THR A 622 15.25 -12.27 -5.56
N GLY A 623 15.47 -11.26 -4.72
CA GLY A 623 16.81 -10.75 -4.43
C GLY A 623 16.92 -10.00 -3.11
N TRP A 624 18.16 -9.80 -2.67
CA TRP A 624 18.50 -9.09 -1.45
C TRP A 624 19.85 -8.37 -1.57
N ASP A 625 20.10 -7.49 -0.60
CA ASP A 625 21.34 -6.74 -0.47
C ASP A 625 22.59 -7.61 -0.26
N LYS A 626 23.66 -7.23 -0.95
CA LYS A 626 24.91 -7.99 -1.09
C LYS A 626 25.99 -7.36 -0.23
N THR A 627 26.57 -8.14 0.70
CA THR A 627 27.82 -7.71 1.35
C THR A 627 29.03 -8.29 0.61
N GLY A 628 30.13 -7.53 0.54
CA GLY A 628 31.37 -8.01 -0.10
C GLY A 628 32.00 -9.25 0.56
N THR A 629 31.55 -9.63 1.76
CA THR A 629 32.01 -10.81 2.51
C THR A 629 31.17 -12.06 2.27
N ASN A 630 29.93 -11.94 1.76
CA ASN A 630 29.05 -13.06 1.42
C ASN A 630 28.48 -12.82 0.02
N PRO A 631 29.11 -13.35 -1.05
CA PRO A 631 28.59 -13.17 -2.39
C PRO A 631 27.18 -13.78 -2.48
N PRO A 632 26.23 -13.09 -3.16
CA PRO A 632 24.89 -13.62 -3.35
C PRO A 632 24.93 -14.90 -4.19
N CYS A 633 23.78 -15.57 -4.22
CA CYS A 633 23.53 -16.60 -5.20
C CYS A 633 23.59 -16.03 -6.62
N ALA A 634 23.96 -16.88 -7.59
CA ALA A 634 24.16 -16.45 -8.98
C ALA A 634 22.88 -15.91 -9.63
N ASP A 635 21.73 -16.34 -9.11
CA ASP A 635 20.37 -16.02 -9.49
C ASP A 635 19.71 -14.98 -8.56
N ASN A 636 20.49 -14.29 -7.72
CA ASN A 636 19.98 -13.12 -7.01
C ASN A 636 19.77 -12.00 -8.01
N GLU A 637 18.50 -11.62 -8.18
CA GLU A 637 18.09 -10.57 -9.11
C GLU A 637 18.79 -9.24 -8.86
N PRO A 638 18.81 -8.32 -9.84
CA PRO A 638 19.21 -6.94 -9.59
C PRO A 638 18.13 -6.23 -8.74
N HIS A 639 18.57 -5.32 -7.88
CA HIS A 639 17.71 -4.37 -7.16
C HIS A 639 16.78 -3.63 -8.14
N PRO A 640 15.48 -3.49 -7.84
CA PRO A 640 14.49 -3.02 -8.82
C PRO A 640 14.71 -1.57 -9.25
N TRP A 641 15.27 -0.74 -8.36
CA TRP A 641 15.56 0.68 -8.62
C TRP A 641 16.89 0.96 -9.34
N TYR A 642 17.56 -0.06 -9.91
CA TYR A 642 18.82 0.16 -10.64
C TYR A 642 18.62 0.94 -11.95
N SER A 643 18.60 2.27 -11.89
CA SER A 643 18.96 3.10 -13.04
C SER A 643 20.48 3.00 -13.29
N PRO A 644 21.01 3.32 -14.50
CA PRO A 644 22.45 3.29 -14.79
C PRO A 644 23.33 4.13 -13.84
N GLY A 645 22.74 5.03 -13.04
CA GLY A 645 23.42 5.85 -12.03
C GLY A 645 23.30 5.34 -10.58
N TYR A 646 22.48 4.33 -10.31
CA TYR A 646 22.19 3.87 -8.96
C TYR A 646 23.43 3.21 -8.31
N ARG A 647 23.77 3.65 -7.10
CA ARG A 647 24.96 3.18 -6.38
C ARG A 647 24.61 1.95 -5.54
N LYS A 648 25.24 0.82 -5.84
CA LYS A 648 25.13 -0.47 -5.09
C LYS A 648 25.48 -0.40 -3.59
N SER A 649 25.99 0.74 -3.10
CA SER A 649 26.25 0.98 -1.68
C SER A 649 25.02 1.48 -0.93
N LEU A 650 23.87 1.63 -1.62
CA LEU A 650 22.61 2.16 -1.09
C LEU A 650 21.62 1.07 -0.69
N ASP A 651 21.85 -0.18 -1.11
CA ASP A 651 20.98 -1.35 -0.91
C ASP A 651 20.83 -1.77 0.59
N ASN A 652 21.32 -0.97 1.54
CA ASN A 652 21.35 -1.11 3.02
C ASN A 652 20.37 -2.06 3.73
N GLY A 653 20.48 -3.37 3.51
CA GLY A 653 19.58 -4.36 4.09
C GLY A 653 18.24 -4.50 3.36
N ASP A 654 18.16 -4.07 2.11
CA ASP A 654 16.98 -4.21 1.26
C ASP A 654 16.78 -5.67 0.83
N VAL A 655 15.52 -6.08 0.75
CA VAL A 655 15.06 -7.35 0.19
C VAL A 655 13.93 -7.04 -0.78
N TRP A 656 13.88 -7.73 -1.92
CA TRP A 656 12.83 -7.52 -2.89
C TRP A 656 12.32 -8.84 -3.45
N GLY A 657 11.10 -8.77 -3.97
CA GLY A 657 10.35 -9.94 -4.40
C GLY A 657 8.87 -9.64 -4.50
N HIS A 658 8.04 -10.65 -4.29
CA HIS A 658 6.60 -10.56 -4.58
C HIS A 658 5.76 -11.13 -3.45
N PHE A 659 4.64 -10.46 -3.15
CA PHE A 659 3.62 -11.02 -2.28
C PHE A 659 2.91 -12.18 -2.99
N ILE A 660 2.81 -13.31 -2.30
CA ILE A 660 2.12 -14.49 -2.82
C ILE A 660 1.20 -15.10 -1.77
N ASN A 661 0.07 -15.61 -2.23
CA ASN A 661 -0.80 -16.43 -1.43
C ASN A 661 -0.45 -17.90 -1.61
N VAL A 662 -0.12 -18.57 -0.50
CA VAL A 662 0.04 -20.02 -0.46
C VAL A 662 -0.82 -20.61 0.64
N VAL A 663 -1.19 -21.86 0.43
CA VAL A 663 -1.92 -22.65 1.42
C VAL A 663 -0.90 -23.45 2.23
N ILE A 664 -0.70 -23.09 3.49
CA ILE A 664 0.16 -23.81 4.44
C ILE A 664 -0.61 -24.88 5.21
N PHE A 665 0.10 -25.89 5.72
CA PHE A 665 -0.51 -26.96 6.52
C PHE A 665 -0.82 -26.50 7.95
N SER A 666 -1.88 -27.06 8.55
CA SER A 666 -2.39 -26.71 9.90
C SER A 666 -1.39 -26.79 11.06
N SER A 667 -0.22 -27.41 10.86
CA SER A 667 0.75 -27.65 11.93
C SER A 667 1.51 -26.40 12.38
N SER A 668 1.38 -25.29 11.65
CA SER A 668 2.13 -24.04 11.88
C SER A 668 1.25 -22.85 12.28
N GLY A 669 -0.05 -23.04 12.51
CA GLY A 669 -0.96 -21.94 12.82
C GLY A 669 -2.41 -22.34 13.07
N GLY A 670 -3.23 -21.33 13.40
CA GLY A 670 -4.68 -21.42 13.55
C GLY A 670 -5.40 -20.71 12.40
N GLY A 671 -6.56 -21.22 11.99
CA GLY A 671 -7.41 -20.60 10.96
C GLY A 671 -8.59 -19.84 11.58
N SER A 672 -9.05 -18.78 10.91
CA SER A 672 -10.28 -18.04 11.26
C SER A 672 -11.54 -18.89 11.08
N GLY A 673 -12.69 -18.31 11.44
CA GLY A 673 -14.00 -18.80 10.98
C GLY A 673 -14.21 -18.64 9.48
N ASP A 674 -13.47 -17.74 8.83
CA ASP A 674 -13.65 -17.33 7.45
C ASP A 674 -12.87 -18.19 6.44
N LEU A 675 -13.47 -18.35 5.26
CA LEU A 675 -12.79 -18.97 4.12
C LEU A 675 -11.73 -18.02 3.55
N CYS A 676 -10.55 -18.57 3.21
CA CYS A 676 -9.44 -17.74 2.75
C CYS A 676 -9.75 -17.01 1.44
N ASN A 677 -9.49 -15.69 1.38
CA ASN A 677 -9.57 -14.95 0.13
C ASN A 677 -8.23 -15.01 -0.63
N PHE A 678 -8.22 -15.61 -1.82
CA PHE A 678 -7.02 -15.73 -2.64
C PHE A 678 -6.66 -14.46 -3.41
N ASP A 679 -7.57 -13.49 -3.47
CA ASP A 679 -7.38 -12.22 -4.19
C ASP A 679 -6.82 -11.11 -3.28
N GLU A 680 -6.76 -11.34 -1.96
CA GLU A 680 -6.21 -10.41 -0.97
C GLU A 680 -4.88 -10.92 -0.42
N VAL A 681 -3.96 -10.03 -0.06
CA VAL A 681 -2.70 -10.44 0.56
C VAL A 681 -2.98 -11.07 1.92
N GLY A 682 -2.54 -12.32 2.08
CA GLY A 682 -2.70 -13.04 3.33
C GLY A 682 -1.99 -14.39 3.29
N THR A 683 -2.17 -15.19 4.34
CA THR A 683 -1.75 -16.58 4.34
C THR A 683 -2.98 -17.46 4.56
N CYS A 684 -3.09 -18.53 3.79
CA CYS A 684 -4.19 -19.48 3.91
C CYS A 684 -3.73 -20.75 4.63
N ILE A 685 -4.59 -21.38 5.43
CA ILE A 685 -4.30 -22.62 6.13
C ILE A 685 -5.39 -23.66 5.88
N ILE A 686 -4.99 -24.92 5.72
CA ILE A 686 -5.95 -26.03 5.63
C ILE A 686 -6.37 -26.43 7.03
N GLY A 687 -7.66 -26.34 7.35
CA GLY A 687 -8.24 -26.84 8.59
C GLY A 687 -9.10 -28.08 8.35
N LEU A 688 -9.04 -29.05 9.27
CA LEU A 688 -10.06 -30.10 9.36
C LEU A 688 -11.23 -29.55 10.16
N VAL A 689 -12.44 -29.66 9.61
CA VAL A 689 -13.69 -29.17 10.20
C VAL A 689 -14.62 -30.37 10.38
N GLU A 690 -15.11 -30.57 11.61
CA GLU A 690 -16.02 -31.67 11.97
C GLU A 690 -17.49 -31.36 11.64
#